data_AF-A0A820PBG8-F1
#
_entry.id   AF-A0A820PBG8-F1
#
_cell.length_a   1.000
_cell.length_b   1.000
_cell.length_c   1.000
_cell.angle_alpha   90.00
_cell.angle_beta   90.00
_cell.angle_gamma   90.00
#
_symmetry.space_group_name_H-M   'P 1'
#
loop_
_entity.id
_entity.type
_entity.pdbx_description
1 polymer ?
#
loop_
_entity_poly.entity_id
_entity_poly.type
_entity_poly.pdbx_seq_one_letter_code
_entity_poly.pdbx_strand_id
1 'polypeptide(L)'
;MIKNETATTMSGSHSSLSISNDKKPTMKEIDALPTHPVQFTAEYLLACLEPIIQKMIDSEESHPFRQPVDPGALNATNYSTIIKHPMDISTMHSKLLHGEYKNPLQFCDDAWLMFDNAWRYNSRSMKIYKMCQRLAKLFVESINPVLQSSGYCCADRYAYFPKVFVCCGIRQFCEILCGANYYSYKNPEPSRLNLSNNQYRFCFVCFNSIQSESIFVGDDPTQTLVEIPKNLFLSAINDVLEPEIMVDCIVCKRRWHQVCALHCDQIWPDGFICNTCVREYNLPRKENCHKAENLPPTDLSSQLESRVNKFLLDKNCHEGRVTIRVLHSGDKICHVNPKSKRYFSNQVTNDGFPYRTKTIFAFQEIDGAEVAFFGMYVQEYDEHCPAPNTRRVYISIFDTVRFFRPNLYRQDVYHEILIGYLDYVKQRGYMYAHMWACPAIENYDYIFFRHPPEQRLPKVKRLQNWCKKMLDRAMEEDVVIDYKDILEDCLDNEIQAAFDIPYFVGDFWPTTIEATIKELDQQDEDSDYPIESEAFFVIYLHNPMKTSPPAVNDADAPIECDLMDTRDAFLSFSCDKNLEFSSLRRAKFSTMAFLSEIHVSKTENSIYNCNNCRQQCDVRYHCTRCGDFDLCEKCFNIEPKHEHKMECSVPSIVDVNQDDKSNPLNNV
;
A
#
# COMPACT_ATOMS: atom_id res chain seq x y z
N MET A 1 76.85 -17.12 -22.53
CA MET A 1 77.60 -16.71 -23.73
C MET A 1 76.57 -16.32 -24.78
N ILE A 2 76.41 -15.01 -25.01
CA ILE A 2 76.72 -14.30 -26.28
C ILE A 2 75.68 -14.63 -27.37
N LYS A 3 74.97 -13.73 -28.06
CA LYS A 3 74.70 -12.27 -28.11
C LYS A 3 73.51 -12.17 -29.10
N ASN A 4 72.47 -11.35 -28.88
CA ASN A 4 72.30 -9.96 -29.40
C ASN A 4 72.64 -9.83 -30.89
N GLU A 5 71.93 -9.11 -31.77
CA GLU A 5 70.88 -8.07 -31.80
C GLU A 5 70.54 -7.92 -33.31
N THR A 6 69.41 -7.39 -33.78
CA THR A 6 69.07 -5.95 -33.94
C THR A 6 67.61 -5.87 -34.42
N ALA A 7 66.65 -5.15 -33.82
CA ALA A 7 66.50 -3.68 -33.66
C ALA A 7 66.49 -2.96 -35.04
N THR A 8 65.60 -2.02 -35.41
CA THR A 8 64.92 -0.89 -34.74
C THR A 8 63.90 -0.32 -35.78
N THR A 9 62.75 0.33 -35.54
CA THR A 9 62.38 1.62 -34.86
C THR A 9 60.84 1.76 -34.84
N MET A 10 60.16 2.01 -33.70
CA MET A 10 59.74 3.30 -33.06
C MET A 10 58.82 4.17 -33.95
N SER A 11 57.64 4.68 -33.55
CA SER A 11 57.26 5.47 -32.35
C SER A 11 55.71 5.54 -32.21
N GLY A 12 55.10 5.59 -31.03
CA GLY A 12 54.75 6.88 -30.40
C GLY A 12 53.59 6.81 -29.38
N SER A 13 53.83 7.42 -28.21
CA SER A 13 52.92 8.07 -27.24
C SER A 13 51.68 7.33 -26.69
N HIS A 14 51.81 6.85 -25.44
CA HIS A 14 50.70 6.75 -24.50
C HIS A 14 50.31 8.15 -24.02
N SER A 15 49.13 8.62 -24.41
CA SER A 15 48.42 9.71 -23.74
C SER A 15 47.31 9.12 -22.88
N SER A 16 47.47 9.26 -21.57
CA SER A 16 46.42 9.11 -20.56
C SER A 16 45.24 10.03 -20.88
N LEU A 17 44.08 9.46 -21.21
CA LEU A 17 42.81 10.18 -21.22
C LEU A 17 42.05 9.84 -19.94
N SER A 18 41.97 10.86 -19.09
CA SER A 18 41.09 10.97 -17.94
C SER A 18 39.65 10.65 -18.31
N ILE A 19 39.04 9.69 -17.59
CA ILE A 19 37.60 9.43 -17.62
C ILE A 19 36.94 10.57 -16.84
N SER A 20 36.44 11.56 -17.57
CA SER A 20 35.52 12.56 -17.08
C SER A 20 34.31 12.60 -18.01
N ASN A 21 33.15 12.14 -17.53
CA ASN A 21 31.88 12.88 -17.57
C ASN A 21 30.67 11.93 -17.40
N ASP A 22 30.06 11.98 -16.21
CA ASP A 22 28.64 11.71 -15.97
C ASP A 22 27.77 12.74 -16.71
N LYS A 23 27.60 12.55 -18.01
CA LYS A 23 26.60 13.29 -18.80
C LYS A 23 25.33 12.45 -18.94
N LYS A 24 24.26 12.93 -18.30
CA LYS A 24 22.87 12.49 -18.53
C LYS A 24 22.54 12.66 -20.02
N PRO A 25 21.96 11.67 -20.71
CA PRO A 25 21.31 11.87 -21.97
C PRO A 25 20.13 12.80 -21.80
N THR A 26 20.02 13.77 -22.70
CA THR A 26 18.85 14.62 -22.82
C THR A 26 17.69 13.84 -23.46
N MET A 27 16.41 14.22 -23.28
CA MET A 27 15.27 13.60 -23.99
C MET A 27 15.51 13.52 -25.51
N LYS A 28 16.23 14.50 -26.08
CA LYS A 28 16.66 14.52 -27.48
C LYS A 28 17.55 13.32 -27.88
N GLU A 29 18.28 12.72 -26.95
CA GLU A 29 19.11 11.54 -27.19
C GLU A 29 18.30 10.24 -27.13
N ILE A 30 17.21 10.18 -26.36
CA ILE A 30 16.25 9.05 -26.39
C ILE A 30 15.44 9.10 -27.68
N ASP A 31 15.00 10.28 -28.12
CA ASP A 31 14.33 10.46 -29.41
C ASP A 31 15.22 10.09 -30.61
N ALA A 32 16.55 10.15 -30.44
CA ALA A 32 17.54 9.76 -31.44
C ALA A 32 17.81 8.23 -31.47
N LEU A 33 17.34 7.47 -30.48
CA LEU A 33 17.45 6.01 -30.50
C LEU A 33 16.48 5.42 -31.53
N PRO A 34 16.85 4.29 -32.18
CA PRO A 34 15.93 3.61 -33.08
C PRO A 34 14.68 3.15 -32.31
N THR A 35 13.58 3.88 -32.47
CA THR A 35 12.27 3.52 -31.95
C THR A 35 11.65 2.50 -32.90
N HIS A 36 12.09 1.25 -32.77
CA HIS A 36 11.56 0.16 -33.59
C HIS A 36 11.01 -0.96 -32.70
N PRO A 37 9.80 -1.47 -32.98
CA PRO A 37 9.33 -2.69 -32.34
C PRO A 37 10.33 -3.79 -32.68
N VAL A 38 10.81 -4.50 -31.66
CA VAL A 38 11.76 -5.60 -31.88
C VAL A 38 11.11 -6.66 -32.75
N GLN A 39 11.80 -7.02 -33.82
CA GLN A 39 11.38 -8.06 -34.74
C GLN A 39 11.99 -9.39 -34.30
N PHE A 40 11.16 -10.40 -34.17
CA PHE A 40 11.59 -11.77 -33.92
C PHE A 40 11.52 -12.56 -35.23
N THR A 41 12.56 -13.32 -35.55
CA THR A 41 12.51 -14.21 -36.72
C THR A 41 11.68 -15.45 -36.38
N ALA A 42 11.08 -16.06 -37.41
CA ALA A 42 10.32 -17.29 -37.24
C ALA A 42 11.19 -18.41 -36.66
N GLU A 43 12.47 -18.49 -37.06
CA GLU A 43 13.42 -19.48 -36.57
C GLU A 43 13.73 -19.29 -35.07
N TYR A 44 13.88 -18.04 -34.61
CA TYR A 44 14.07 -17.75 -33.19
C TYR A 44 12.85 -18.15 -32.36
N LEU A 45 11.65 -17.81 -32.83
CA LEU A 45 10.41 -18.14 -32.13
C LEU A 45 10.20 -19.64 -32.09
N LEU A 46 10.42 -20.34 -33.21
CA LEU A 46 10.36 -21.80 -33.24
C LEU A 46 11.33 -22.42 -32.23
N ALA A 47 12.60 -21.99 -32.24
CA ALA A 47 13.62 -22.54 -31.34
C ALA A 47 13.29 -22.36 -29.85
N CYS A 48 12.68 -21.23 -29.47
CA CYS A 48 12.38 -20.94 -28.06
C CYS A 48 10.98 -21.39 -27.59
N LEU A 49 9.99 -21.48 -28.49
CA LEU A 49 8.61 -21.83 -28.14
C LEU A 49 8.28 -23.32 -28.35
N GLU A 50 8.97 -24.01 -29.26
CA GLU A 50 8.77 -25.45 -29.50
C GLU A 50 8.96 -26.30 -28.23
N PRO A 51 9.99 -26.07 -27.39
CA PRO A 51 10.14 -26.81 -26.13
C PRO A 51 8.95 -26.62 -25.17
N ILE A 52 8.24 -25.48 -25.25
CA ILE A 52 7.06 -25.20 -24.43
C ILE A 52 5.88 -26.04 -24.90
N ILE A 53 5.65 -26.11 -26.22
CA ILE A 53 4.63 -26.98 -26.81
C ILE A 53 4.88 -28.44 -26.42
N GLN A 54 6.11 -28.93 -26.59
CA GLN A 54 6.43 -30.32 -26.27
C GLN A 54 6.16 -30.61 -24.79
N LYS A 55 6.59 -29.71 -23.89
CA LYS A 55 6.35 -29.85 -22.45
C LYS A 55 4.85 -29.82 -22.09
N MET A 56 4.04 -29.04 -22.79
CA MET A 56 2.59 -29.08 -22.64
C MET A 56 2.01 -30.42 -23.10
N ILE A 57 2.42 -30.93 -24.26
CA ILE A 57 1.95 -32.22 -24.81
C ILE A 57 2.32 -33.38 -23.88
N ASP A 58 3.53 -33.40 -23.34
CA ASP A 58 4.03 -34.45 -22.46
C ASP A 58 3.25 -34.54 -21.14
N SER A 59 2.60 -33.44 -20.72
CA SER A 59 1.72 -33.44 -19.56
C SER A 59 0.46 -34.24 -19.83
N GLU A 60 0.09 -35.14 -18.91
CA GLU A 60 -1.19 -35.87 -18.96
C GLU A 60 -2.41 -34.92 -18.91
N GLU A 61 -2.23 -33.76 -18.28
CA GLU A 61 -3.26 -32.72 -18.19
C GLU A 61 -3.65 -32.15 -19.55
N SER A 62 -2.80 -32.31 -20.57
CA SER A 62 -3.04 -31.75 -21.90
C SER A 62 -4.02 -32.53 -22.76
N HIS A 63 -4.34 -33.79 -22.44
CA HIS A 63 -5.08 -34.68 -23.35
C HIS A 63 -6.33 -34.04 -24.01
N PRO A 64 -7.24 -33.34 -23.30
CA PRO A 64 -8.42 -32.72 -23.90
C PRO A 64 -8.13 -31.51 -24.81
N PHE A 65 -6.91 -30.99 -24.77
CA PHE A 65 -6.50 -29.73 -25.41
C PHE A 65 -5.51 -29.96 -26.56
N ARG A 66 -5.14 -31.22 -26.84
CA ARG A 66 -4.14 -31.56 -27.86
C ARG A 66 -4.61 -31.38 -29.30
N GLN A 67 -5.92 -31.39 -29.52
CA GLN A 67 -6.55 -31.33 -30.84
C GLN A 67 -7.78 -30.43 -30.81
N PRO A 68 -8.23 -29.90 -31.96
CA PRO A 68 -9.45 -29.11 -32.04
C PRO A 68 -10.64 -29.88 -31.46
N VAL A 69 -11.47 -29.17 -30.69
CA VAL A 69 -12.71 -29.74 -30.14
C VAL A 69 -13.66 -30.10 -31.30
N ASP A 70 -14.05 -31.37 -31.39
CA ASP A 70 -15.12 -31.83 -32.27
C ASP A 70 -16.45 -31.87 -31.48
N PRO A 71 -17.36 -30.90 -31.68
CA PRO A 71 -18.60 -30.84 -30.91
C PRO A 71 -19.52 -32.02 -31.18
N GLY A 72 -19.48 -32.60 -32.39
CA GLY A 72 -20.32 -33.74 -32.77
C GLY A 72 -19.87 -35.01 -32.06
N ALA A 73 -18.58 -35.31 -32.08
CA ALA A 73 -18.01 -36.48 -31.40
C ALA A 73 -18.18 -36.43 -29.86
N LEU A 74 -18.23 -35.24 -29.28
CA LEU A 74 -18.34 -35.03 -27.82
C LEU A 74 -19.77 -34.77 -27.34
N ASN A 75 -20.78 -34.85 -28.21
CA ASN A 75 -22.17 -34.47 -27.92
C ASN A 75 -22.30 -33.05 -27.31
N ALA A 76 -21.41 -32.14 -27.69
CA ALA A 76 -21.31 -30.78 -27.19
C ALA A 76 -22.09 -29.81 -28.09
N THR A 77 -23.41 -30.00 -28.18
CA THR A 77 -24.27 -29.36 -29.20
C THR A 77 -24.32 -27.83 -29.15
N ASN A 78 -24.01 -27.22 -28.01
CA ASN A 78 -23.96 -25.77 -27.82
C ASN A 78 -22.53 -25.18 -27.84
N TYR A 79 -21.49 -25.98 -28.09
CA TYR A 79 -20.09 -25.54 -28.03
C TYR A 79 -19.81 -24.35 -28.95
N SER A 80 -20.13 -24.46 -30.24
CA SER A 80 -19.91 -23.38 -31.23
C SER A 80 -20.79 -22.13 -30.96
N THR A 81 -21.84 -22.29 -30.17
CA THR A 81 -22.68 -21.16 -29.72
C THR A 81 -22.01 -20.40 -28.58
N ILE A 82 -21.30 -21.09 -27.68
CA ILE A 82 -20.63 -20.50 -26.51
C ILE A 82 -19.22 -20.02 -26.88
N ILE A 83 -18.45 -20.84 -27.61
CA ILE A 83 -17.07 -20.62 -27.98
C ILE A 83 -16.99 -20.12 -29.43
N LYS A 84 -16.52 -18.88 -29.58
CA LYS A 84 -16.48 -18.17 -30.88
C LYS A 84 -15.16 -18.30 -31.62
N HIS A 85 -14.07 -18.45 -30.88
CA HIS A 85 -12.73 -18.57 -31.43
C HIS A 85 -12.05 -19.80 -30.79
N PRO A 86 -12.31 -21.02 -31.30
CA PRO A 86 -11.65 -22.22 -30.79
C PRO A 86 -10.13 -22.13 -30.92
N MET A 87 -9.41 -22.73 -29.97
CA MET A 87 -7.96 -22.85 -30.00
C MET A 87 -7.55 -24.12 -29.25
N ASP A 88 -6.43 -24.72 -29.67
CA ASP A 88 -5.88 -25.97 -29.15
C ASP A 88 -4.37 -26.07 -29.44
N ILE A 89 -3.68 -27.02 -28.81
CA ILE A 89 -2.23 -27.16 -28.91
C ILE A 89 -1.76 -27.51 -30.33
N SER A 90 -2.49 -28.33 -31.10
CA SER A 90 -2.05 -28.67 -32.46
C SER A 90 -2.21 -27.49 -33.41
N THR A 91 -3.25 -26.69 -33.24
CA THR A 91 -3.40 -25.40 -33.94
C THR A 91 -2.26 -24.44 -33.59
N MET A 92 -1.94 -24.25 -32.30
CA MET A 92 -0.81 -23.41 -31.87
C MET A 92 0.53 -23.89 -32.46
N HIS A 93 0.76 -25.21 -32.45
CA HIS A 93 1.96 -25.82 -33.01
C HIS A 93 2.05 -25.60 -34.52
N SER A 94 0.95 -25.79 -35.25
CA SER A 94 0.89 -25.49 -36.68
C SER A 94 1.23 -24.02 -36.95
N LYS A 95 0.64 -23.08 -36.22
CA LYS A 95 0.93 -21.64 -36.36
C LYS A 95 2.40 -21.33 -36.10
N LEU A 96 3.01 -21.98 -35.11
CA LEU A 96 4.43 -21.83 -34.80
C LEU A 96 5.32 -22.34 -35.95
N LEU A 97 5.06 -23.54 -36.47
CA LEU A 97 5.82 -24.15 -37.57
C LEU A 97 5.72 -23.34 -38.87
N HIS A 98 4.57 -22.72 -39.14
CA HIS A 98 4.35 -21.89 -40.31
C HIS A 98 4.81 -20.43 -40.13
N GLY A 99 5.41 -20.09 -38.98
CA GLY A 99 5.94 -18.75 -38.71
C GLY A 99 4.85 -17.66 -38.61
N GLU A 100 3.63 -18.03 -38.19
CA GLU A 100 2.51 -17.08 -38.10
C GLU A 100 2.62 -16.13 -36.91
N TYR A 101 3.41 -16.48 -35.90
CA TYR A 101 3.67 -15.62 -34.75
C TYR A 101 4.76 -14.59 -35.08
N LYS A 102 4.48 -13.33 -34.77
CA LYS A 102 5.42 -12.21 -34.92
C LYS A 102 6.23 -11.92 -33.66
N ASN A 103 5.73 -12.38 -32.51
CA ASN A 103 6.38 -12.24 -31.21
C ASN A 103 5.83 -13.29 -30.22
N PRO A 104 6.52 -13.53 -29.09
CA PRO A 104 6.11 -14.51 -28.09
C PRO A 104 4.74 -14.23 -27.43
N LEU A 105 4.30 -12.97 -27.36
CA LEU A 105 3.01 -12.64 -26.72
C LEU A 105 1.83 -13.15 -27.54
N GLN A 106 1.91 -13.17 -28.87
CA GLN A 106 0.85 -13.74 -29.71
C GLN A 106 0.67 -15.25 -29.48
N PHE A 107 1.76 -15.96 -29.18
CA PHE A 107 1.70 -17.36 -28.76
C PHE A 107 1.04 -17.49 -27.38
N CYS A 108 1.36 -16.59 -26.44
CA CYS A 108 0.67 -16.52 -25.15
C CYS A 108 -0.83 -16.21 -25.30
N ASP A 109 -1.21 -15.33 -26.22
CA ASP A 109 -2.61 -14.96 -26.46
C ASP A 109 -3.43 -16.19 -26.90
N ASP A 110 -2.88 -17.03 -27.79
CA ASP A 110 -3.54 -18.28 -28.19
C ASP A 110 -3.60 -19.31 -27.05
N ALA A 111 -2.53 -19.43 -26.26
CA ALA A 111 -2.52 -20.31 -25.09
C ALA A 111 -3.63 -19.91 -24.10
N TRP A 112 -3.75 -18.61 -23.82
CA TRP A 112 -4.79 -18.07 -22.95
C TRP A 112 -6.18 -18.18 -23.56
N LEU A 113 -6.33 -18.00 -24.87
CA LEU A 113 -7.60 -18.24 -25.56
C LEU A 113 -8.07 -19.70 -25.39
N MET A 114 -7.15 -20.65 -25.53
CA MET A 114 -7.44 -22.08 -25.29
C MET A 114 -7.91 -22.31 -23.85
N PHE A 115 -7.20 -21.75 -22.85
CA PHE A 115 -7.58 -21.91 -21.44
C PHE A 115 -8.91 -21.24 -21.09
N ASP A 116 -9.14 -20.01 -21.57
CA ASP A 116 -10.37 -19.25 -21.36
C ASP A 116 -11.58 -19.96 -21.99
N ASN A 117 -11.43 -20.49 -23.19
CA ASN A 117 -12.47 -21.27 -23.84
C ASN A 117 -12.84 -22.50 -22.99
N ALA A 118 -11.83 -23.20 -22.46
CA ALA A 118 -12.06 -24.34 -21.59
C ALA A 118 -12.77 -23.95 -20.29
N TRP A 119 -12.37 -22.87 -19.62
CA TRP A 119 -13.02 -22.40 -18.39
C TRP A 119 -14.39 -21.80 -18.61
N ARG A 120 -14.65 -21.22 -19.78
CA ARG A 120 -15.96 -20.66 -20.16
C ARG A 120 -16.98 -21.75 -20.44
N TYR A 121 -16.57 -22.83 -21.10
CA TYR A 121 -17.48 -23.92 -21.46
C TYR A 121 -17.71 -24.91 -20.32
N ASN A 122 -16.68 -25.18 -19.50
CA ASN A 122 -16.74 -26.21 -18.45
C ASN A 122 -16.99 -25.60 -17.07
N SER A 123 -17.75 -26.27 -16.21
CA SER A 123 -17.97 -25.81 -14.84
C SER A 123 -16.76 -26.09 -13.94
N ARG A 124 -16.58 -25.29 -12.87
CA ARG A 124 -15.46 -25.43 -11.91
C ARG A 124 -15.35 -26.81 -11.25
N SER A 125 -16.44 -27.58 -11.21
CA SER A 125 -16.45 -28.93 -10.62
C SER A 125 -15.94 -30.02 -11.59
N MET A 126 -15.94 -29.75 -12.90
CA MET A 126 -15.53 -30.72 -13.91
C MET A 126 -14.04 -31.00 -13.90
N LYS A 127 -13.65 -32.25 -14.24
CA LYS A 127 -12.24 -32.65 -14.34
C LYS A 127 -11.48 -31.80 -15.34
N ILE A 128 -12.04 -31.56 -16.53
CA ILE A 128 -11.43 -30.76 -17.61
C ILE A 128 -11.07 -29.35 -17.13
N TYR A 129 -11.92 -28.71 -16.31
CA TYR A 129 -11.64 -27.40 -15.74
C TYR A 129 -10.36 -27.41 -14.88
N LYS A 130 -10.24 -28.41 -13.99
CA LYS A 130 -9.07 -28.58 -13.12
C LYS A 130 -7.80 -28.98 -13.91
N MET A 131 -7.95 -29.77 -14.99
CA MET A 131 -6.86 -30.10 -15.90
C MET A 131 -6.33 -28.83 -16.59
N CYS A 132 -7.25 -27.98 -17.10
CA CYS A 132 -6.92 -26.69 -17.69
C CYS A 132 -6.14 -25.79 -16.70
N GLN A 133 -6.56 -25.71 -15.43
CA GLN A 133 -5.84 -24.96 -14.39
C GLN A 133 -4.40 -25.43 -14.19
N ARG A 134 -4.17 -26.75 -14.13
CA ARG A 134 -2.82 -27.31 -13.96
C ARG A 134 -1.96 -27.10 -15.21
N LEU A 135 -2.55 -27.24 -16.40
CA LEU A 135 -1.85 -26.99 -17.66
C LEU A 135 -1.47 -25.52 -17.84
N ALA A 136 -2.36 -24.58 -17.50
CA ALA A 136 -2.08 -23.15 -17.54
C ALA A 136 -0.94 -22.77 -16.59
N LYS A 137 -0.89 -23.36 -15.39
CA LYS A 137 0.22 -23.17 -14.46
C LYS A 137 1.55 -23.68 -15.05
N LEU A 138 1.56 -24.89 -15.61
CA LEU A 138 2.73 -25.46 -16.28
C LEU A 138 3.21 -24.58 -17.45
N PHE A 139 2.27 -24.05 -18.23
CA PHE A 139 2.54 -23.14 -19.34
C PHE A 139 3.27 -21.88 -18.83
N VAL A 140 2.71 -21.17 -17.86
CA VAL A 140 3.28 -19.94 -17.28
C VAL A 140 4.70 -20.19 -16.72
N GLU A 141 4.87 -21.26 -15.94
CA GLU A 141 6.19 -21.64 -15.39
C GLU A 141 7.24 -21.90 -16.48
N SER A 142 6.81 -22.37 -17.65
CA SER A 142 7.70 -22.73 -18.74
C SER A 142 8.00 -21.54 -19.68
N ILE A 143 7.01 -20.70 -19.96
CA ILE A 143 7.13 -19.58 -20.91
C ILE A 143 7.76 -18.33 -20.29
N ASN A 144 7.61 -18.10 -18.97
CA ASN A 144 8.13 -16.90 -18.30
C ASN A 144 9.63 -16.70 -18.47
N PRO A 145 10.51 -17.73 -18.33
CA PRO A 145 11.94 -17.57 -18.61
C PRO A 145 12.24 -17.16 -20.06
N VAL A 146 11.46 -17.66 -21.03
CA VAL A 146 11.59 -17.30 -22.46
C VAL A 146 11.16 -15.84 -22.69
N LEU A 147 10.08 -15.40 -22.06
CA LEU A 147 9.63 -14.01 -22.12
C LEU A 147 10.64 -13.04 -21.51
N GLN A 148 11.18 -13.37 -20.34
CA GLN A 148 12.18 -12.55 -19.65
C GLN A 148 13.46 -12.41 -20.46
N SER A 149 13.97 -13.51 -21.01
CA SER A 149 15.14 -13.47 -21.91
C SER A 149 14.86 -12.73 -23.22
N SER A 150 13.60 -12.74 -23.69
CA SER A 150 13.15 -11.98 -24.87
C SER A 150 12.79 -10.51 -24.60
N GLY A 151 12.96 -10.03 -23.36
CA GLY A 151 12.76 -8.64 -22.96
C GLY A 151 11.34 -8.24 -22.56
N TYR A 152 10.49 -9.21 -22.22
CA TYR A 152 9.15 -9.01 -21.64
C TYR A 152 9.16 -9.29 -20.13
N CYS A 153 8.11 -8.88 -19.41
CA CYS A 153 7.99 -9.14 -17.98
C CYS A 153 7.61 -10.59 -17.65
N CYS A 154 6.44 -11.04 -18.11
CA CYS A 154 5.88 -12.37 -17.89
C CYS A 154 4.64 -12.60 -18.78
N ALA A 155 4.13 -13.84 -18.78
CA ALA A 155 2.90 -14.28 -19.44
C ALA A 155 1.69 -14.32 -18.49
N ASP A 156 1.91 -14.11 -17.19
CA ASP A 156 0.85 -14.14 -16.18
C ASP A 156 -0.25 -13.13 -16.52
N ARG A 157 -1.51 -13.57 -16.43
CA ARG A 157 -2.66 -12.66 -16.51
C ARG A 157 -3.03 -12.19 -15.11
N TYR A 158 -2.27 -11.24 -14.60
CA TYR A 158 -2.56 -10.65 -13.31
C TYR A 158 -3.84 -9.80 -13.39
N ALA A 159 -4.70 -9.99 -12.40
CA ALA A 159 -5.83 -9.14 -12.14
C ALA A 159 -5.83 -8.76 -10.65
N TYR A 160 -6.31 -7.57 -10.36
CA TYR A 160 -6.53 -7.11 -8.99
C TYR A 160 -7.60 -7.95 -8.30
N PHE A 161 -7.53 -7.99 -6.98
CA PHE A 161 -8.61 -8.59 -6.19
C PHE A 161 -9.90 -7.82 -6.46
N PRO A 162 -11.05 -8.52 -6.50
CA PRO A 162 -12.34 -7.87 -6.66
C PRO A 162 -12.52 -6.80 -5.57
N LYS A 163 -12.93 -5.61 -6.01
CA LYS A 163 -13.22 -4.49 -5.11
C LYS A 163 -14.42 -4.82 -4.24
N VAL A 164 -14.33 -4.50 -2.96
CA VAL A 164 -15.51 -4.50 -2.08
C VAL A 164 -16.26 -3.21 -2.37
N PHE A 165 -17.53 -3.32 -2.75
CA PHE A 165 -18.33 -2.12 -2.97
C PHE A 165 -19.04 -1.72 -1.68
N VAL A 166 -19.05 -0.43 -1.38
CA VAL A 166 -19.92 0.12 -0.34
C VAL A 166 -21.37 0.08 -0.84
N CYS A 167 -22.26 -0.42 0.00
CA CYS A 167 -23.70 -0.46 -0.23
C CYS A 167 -24.32 0.89 0.17
N CYS A 168 -25.11 1.50 -0.71
CA CYS A 168 -25.88 2.72 -0.44
C CYS A 168 -27.11 2.48 0.48
N GLY A 169 -27.19 1.31 1.12
CA GLY A 169 -28.33 0.92 1.96
C GLY A 169 -28.32 1.56 3.34
N ILE A 170 -29.40 1.36 4.08
CA ILE A 170 -29.63 1.94 5.42
C ILE A 170 -28.63 1.43 6.49
N ARG A 171 -28.02 0.27 6.24
CA ARG A 171 -27.03 -0.30 7.16
C ARG A 171 -25.70 0.43 7.00
N GLN A 172 -25.30 1.13 8.04
CA GLN A 172 -23.99 1.76 8.14
C GLN A 172 -22.89 0.71 7.93
N PHE A 173 -21.88 1.05 7.13
CA PHE A 173 -20.76 0.15 6.76
C PHE A 173 -21.18 -1.16 6.06
N CYS A 174 -22.32 -1.17 5.36
CA CYS A 174 -22.71 -2.34 4.59
C CYS A 174 -21.83 -2.51 3.34
N GLU A 175 -21.28 -3.70 3.16
CA GLU A 175 -20.37 -4.02 2.06
C GLU A 175 -20.96 -5.08 1.12
N ILE A 176 -20.54 -5.03 -0.15
CA ILE A 176 -20.88 -5.99 -1.20
C ILE A 176 -19.60 -6.75 -1.55
N LEU A 177 -19.47 -7.94 -0.95
CA LEU A 177 -18.30 -8.81 -1.12
C LEU A 177 -18.24 -9.43 -2.52
N CYS A 178 -17.05 -9.94 -2.88
CA CYS A 178 -16.87 -10.71 -4.11
C CYS A 178 -17.84 -11.90 -4.18
N GLY A 179 -18.44 -12.13 -5.34
CA GLY A 179 -19.40 -13.19 -5.60
C GLY A 179 -20.81 -12.89 -5.07
N ALA A 180 -21.02 -11.78 -4.36
CA ALA A 180 -22.33 -11.39 -3.89
C ALA A 180 -23.19 -10.83 -5.04
N ASN A 181 -24.49 -11.16 -5.01
CA ASN A 181 -25.48 -10.51 -5.85
C ASN A 181 -25.73 -9.09 -5.34
N TYR A 182 -25.80 -8.13 -6.26
CA TYR A 182 -26.13 -6.75 -5.96
C TYR A 182 -26.92 -6.10 -7.08
N TYR A 183 -27.52 -4.96 -6.76
CA TYR A 183 -28.25 -4.13 -7.70
C TYR A 183 -27.47 -2.86 -7.94
N SER A 184 -27.37 -2.46 -9.20
CA SER A 184 -26.66 -1.25 -9.57
C SER A 184 -27.42 -0.38 -10.53
N TYR A 185 -27.41 0.91 -10.23
CA TYR A 185 -27.89 1.97 -11.12
C TYR A 185 -26.70 2.78 -11.60
N LYS A 186 -26.56 2.92 -12.92
CA LYS A 186 -25.59 3.82 -13.54
C LYS A 186 -26.27 5.16 -13.75
N ASN A 187 -25.73 6.20 -13.15
CA ASN A 187 -26.25 7.56 -13.27
C ASN A 187 -25.94 8.09 -14.68
N PRO A 188 -26.95 8.38 -15.51
CA PRO A 188 -26.72 8.83 -16.89
C PRO A 188 -26.23 10.28 -16.97
N GLU A 189 -26.52 11.13 -15.97
CA GLU A 189 -26.10 12.54 -15.95
C GLU A 189 -25.79 13.04 -14.52
N PRO A 190 -24.52 12.92 -14.08
CA PRO A 190 -24.12 13.29 -12.72
C PRO A 190 -24.41 14.75 -12.35
N SER A 191 -24.23 15.66 -13.32
CA SER A 191 -24.35 17.09 -13.08
C SER A 191 -25.81 17.59 -12.98
N ARG A 192 -26.80 16.81 -13.45
CA ARG A 192 -28.19 17.28 -13.57
C ARG A 192 -29.12 16.82 -12.46
N LEU A 193 -28.85 15.68 -11.84
CA LEU A 193 -29.78 15.06 -10.90
C LEU A 193 -29.47 15.35 -9.44
N ASN A 194 -28.56 16.27 -9.11
CA ASN A 194 -28.07 16.43 -7.73
C ASN A 194 -27.45 15.10 -7.24
N LEU A 195 -26.73 14.39 -8.11
CA LEU A 195 -26.06 13.12 -7.85
C LEU A 195 -24.69 13.14 -8.55
N SER A 196 -23.64 13.44 -7.81
CA SER A 196 -22.25 13.48 -8.30
C SER A 196 -21.69 12.10 -8.65
N ASN A 197 -22.16 11.02 -8.00
CA ASN A 197 -21.66 9.68 -8.27
C ASN A 197 -22.20 9.09 -9.59
N ASN A 198 -21.30 8.45 -10.35
CA ASN A 198 -21.63 7.79 -11.62
C ASN A 198 -22.40 6.47 -11.43
N GLN A 199 -22.34 5.88 -10.24
CA GLN A 199 -22.92 4.56 -10.00
C GLN A 199 -23.32 4.37 -8.54
N TYR A 200 -24.53 3.87 -8.33
CA TYR A 200 -25.08 3.54 -7.01
C TYR A 200 -25.30 2.03 -6.92
N ARG A 201 -24.98 1.45 -5.76
CA ARG A 201 -24.96 0.00 -5.57
C ARG A 201 -25.66 -0.38 -4.26
N PHE A 202 -26.52 -1.37 -4.30
CA PHE A 202 -27.21 -1.92 -3.13
C PHE A 202 -26.97 -3.42 -3.06
N CYS A 203 -26.58 -3.92 -1.89
CA CYS A 203 -26.52 -5.35 -1.66
C CYS A 203 -27.93 -5.95 -1.81
N PHE A 204 -28.00 -7.24 -2.14
CA PHE A 204 -29.28 -7.95 -2.31
C PHE A 204 -30.24 -7.71 -1.14
N VAL A 205 -29.76 -7.74 0.10
CA VAL A 205 -30.62 -7.62 1.28
C VAL A 205 -31.13 -6.19 1.47
N CYS A 206 -30.27 -5.17 1.33
CA CYS A 206 -30.69 -3.77 1.46
C CYS A 206 -31.61 -3.31 0.33
N PHE A 207 -31.39 -3.78 -0.89
CA PHE A 207 -32.29 -3.47 -2.00
C PHE A 207 -33.69 -4.03 -1.76
N ASN A 208 -33.78 -5.27 -1.27
CA ASN A 208 -35.05 -5.95 -1.04
C ASN A 208 -35.75 -5.53 0.27
N SER A 209 -35.04 -4.95 1.25
CA SER A 209 -35.67 -4.41 2.46
C SER A 209 -36.50 -3.15 2.21
N ILE A 210 -36.25 -2.43 1.11
CA ILE A 210 -37.03 -1.24 0.73
C ILE A 210 -38.37 -1.70 0.14
N GLN A 211 -39.47 -1.37 0.82
CA GLN A 211 -40.81 -1.79 0.38
C GLN A 211 -41.38 -0.93 -0.77
N SER A 212 -40.85 0.28 -0.97
CA SER A 212 -41.26 1.20 -2.05
C SER A 212 -40.81 0.72 -3.44
N GLU A 213 -41.54 1.12 -4.48
CA GLU A 213 -41.19 0.91 -5.89
C GLU A 213 -40.01 1.79 -6.36
N SER A 214 -39.69 2.83 -5.60
CA SER A 214 -38.55 3.73 -5.82
C SER A 214 -37.58 3.71 -4.65
N ILE A 215 -36.31 4.00 -4.93
CA ILE A 215 -35.23 4.16 -3.94
C ILE A 215 -34.79 5.62 -3.94
N PHE A 216 -34.69 6.21 -2.75
CA PHE A 216 -34.17 7.55 -2.56
C PHE A 216 -32.66 7.48 -2.32
N VAL A 217 -31.89 8.19 -3.14
CA VAL A 217 -30.43 8.14 -3.16
C VAL A 217 -29.85 9.55 -3.01
N GLY A 218 -28.76 9.69 -2.25
CA GLY A 218 -28.00 10.94 -2.15
C GLY A 218 -26.52 10.61 -1.91
N ASP A 219 -25.64 11.56 -2.21
CA ASP A 219 -24.20 11.41 -1.97
C ASP A 219 -23.78 11.90 -0.58
N ASP A 220 -24.53 12.86 -0.02
CA ASP A 220 -24.27 13.47 1.29
C ASP A 220 -25.54 13.43 2.17
N PRO A 221 -25.43 13.18 3.48
CA PRO A 221 -26.57 13.21 4.42
C PRO A 221 -27.37 14.52 4.44
N THR A 222 -26.74 15.64 4.07
CA THR A 222 -27.32 16.98 4.01
C THR A 222 -27.99 17.29 2.68
N GLN A 223 -27.80 16.43 1.67
CA GLN A 223 -28.31 16.62 0.32
C GLN A 223 -29.78 16.19 0.20
N THR A 224 -30.53 16.89 -0.65
CA THR A 224 -31.87 16.42 -1.07
C THR A 224 -31.75 15.12 -1.85
N LEU A 225 -32.40 14.06 -1.34
CA LEU A 225 -32.40 12.74 -1.97
C LEU A 225 -33.17 12.73 -3.29
N VAL A 226 -32.72 11.88 -4.19
CA VAL A 226 -33.23 11.72 -5.55
C VAL A 226 -33.96 10.39 -5.65
N GLU A 227 -35.19 10.45 -6.15
CA GLU A 227 -36.01 9.27 -6.34
C GLU A 227 -35.64 8.53 -7.63
N ILE A 228 -35.24 7.27 -7.49
CA ILE A 228 -34.85 6.40 -8.60
C ILE A 228 -35.74 5.14 -8.58
N PRO A 229 -36.55 4.90 -9.62
CA PRO A 229 -37.36 3.69 -9.74
C PRO A 229 -36.52 2.41 -9.68
N LYS A 230 -36.97 1.41 -8.91
CA LYS A 230 -36.25 0.14 -8.71
C LYS A 230 -35.98 -0.63 -10.00
N ASN A 231 -36.87 -0.53 -10.98
CA ASN A 231 -36.72 -1.21 -12.28
C ASN A 231 -35.54 -0.70 -13.11
N LEU A 232 -34.95 0.46 -12.77
CA LEU A 232 -33.74 0.98 -13.40
C LEU A 232 -32.45 0.37 -12.82
N PHE A 233 -32.54 -0.34 -11.70
CA PHE A 233 -31.39 -1.04 -11.12
C PHE A 233 -31.23 -2.41 -11.76
N LEU A 234 -30.03 -2.70 -12.25
CA LEU A 234 -29.69 -3.97 -12.87
C LEU A 234 -29.03 -4.90 -11.84
N SER A 235 -29.49 -6.15 -11.82
CA SER A 235 -28.84 -7.21 -11.03
C SER A 235 -27.48 -7.56 -11.62
N ALA A 236 -26.48 -7.69 -10.77
CA ALA A 236 -25.11 -8.06 -11.11
C ALA A 236 -24.49 -8.92 -10.01
N ILE A 237 -23.40 -9.60 -10.35
CA ILE A 237 -22.57 -10.35 -9.41
C ILE A 237 -21.24 -9.62 -9.30
N ASN A 238 -20.72 -9.43 -8.08
CA ASN A 238 -19.41 -8.82 -7.89
C ASN A 238 -18.28 -9.84 -8.16
N ASP A 239 -18.11 -10.27 -9.40
CA ASP A 239 -17.10 -11.26 -9.81
C ASP A 239 -16.17 -10.77 -10.93
N VAL A 240 -16.30 -9.50 -11.32
CA VAL A 240 -15.48 -8.88 -12.34
C VAL A 240 -14.08 -8.60 -11.79
N LEU A 241 -13.09 -9.22 -12.41
CA LEU A 241 -11.67 -9.00 -12.11
C LEU A 241 -11.11 -7.93 -13.04
N GLU A 242 -10.51 -6.88 -12.47
CA GLU A 242 -9.83 -5.83 -13.22
C GLU A 242 -8.40 -6.29 -13.56
N PRO A 243 -8.01 -6.41 -14.84
CA PRO A 243 -6.65 -6.78 -15.21
C PRO A 243 -5.64 -5.71 -14.77
N GLU A 244 -4.39 -6.12 -14.51
CA GLU A 244 -3.33 -5.16 -14.22
C GLU A 244 -3.07 -4.23 -15.41
N ILE A 245 -2.71 -2.99 -15.06
CA ILE A 245 -2.37 -1.97 -16.04
C ILE A 245 -1.07 -2.36 -16.75
N MET A 246 -1.04 -2.14 -18.06
CA MET A 246 0.14 -2.36 -18.90
C MET A 246 0.79 -1.02 -19.27
N VAL A 247 2.10 -0.96 -19.26
CA VAL A 247 2.92 0.17 -19.71
C VAL A 247 3.85 -0.27 -20.84
N ASP A 248 4.07 0.61 -21.81
CA ASP A 248 4.87 0.31 -22.98
C ASP A 248 6.24 0.97 -22.83
N CYS A 249 7.30 0.21 -23.11
CA CYS A 249 8.65 0.77 -23.14
C CYS A 249 8.75 1.82 -24.26
N ILE A 250 9.16 3.05 -23.94
CA ILE A 250 9.21 4.14 -24.92
C ILE A 250 10.21 3.88 -26.05
N VAL A 251 11.24 3.04 -25.81
CA VAL A 251 12.28 2.66 -26.77
C VAL A 251 11.82 1.49 -27.66
N CYS A 252 11.67 0.28 -27.08
CA CYS A 252 11.39 -0.94 -27.87
C CYS A 252 9.89 -1.24 -28.06
N LYS A 253 8.99 -0.45 -27.47
CA LYS A 253 7.52 -0.62 -27.51
C LYS A 253 6.99 -1.96 -26.95
N ARG A 254 7.82 -2.75 -26.27
CA ARG A 254 7.37 -3.96 -25.57
C ARG A 254 6.48 -3.56 -24.39
N ARG A 255 5.36 -4.28 -24.22
CA ARG A 255 4.39 -4.08 -23.13
C ARG A 255 4.81 -4.82 -21.88
N TRP A 256 4.67 -4.17 -20.73
CA TRP A 256 5.00 -4.69 -19.40
C TRP A 256 3.81 -4.46 -18.47
N HIS A 257 3.55 -5.38 -17.54
CA HIS A 257 2.68 -5.03 -16.40
C HIS A 257 3.33 -3.88 -15.63
N GLN A 258 2.57 -2.84 -15.32
CA GLN A 258 3.05 -1.67 -14.58
C GLN A 258 3.72 -2.07 -13.26
N VAL A 259 3.10 -3.03 -12.56
CA VAL A 259 3.60 -3.57 -11.30
C VAL A 259 4.90 -4.34 -11.49
N CYS A 260 5.07 -5.09 -12.59
CA CYS A 260 6.33 -5.75 -12.95
C CYS A 260 7.42 -4.74 -13.35
N ALA A 261 7.03 -3.67 -14.03
CA ALA A 261 7.94 -2.60 -14.45
C ALA A 261 8.44 -1.76 -13.26
N LEU A 262 7.70 -1.78 -12.14
CA LEU A 262 7.84 -0.82 -11.03
C LEU A 262 7.92 0.60 -11.61
N HIS A 263 6.89 0.99 -12.38
CA HIS A 263 6.83 2.29 -13.06
C HIS A 263 5.68 3.15 -12.51
N CYS A 264 6.00 4.37 -12.12
CA CYS A 264 5.07 5.36 -11.59
C CYS A 264 5.36 6.71 -12.27
N ASP A 265 4.35 7.29 -12.92
CA ASP A 265 4.49 8.51 -13.72
C ASP A 265 4.86 9.72 -12.84
N GLN A 266 4.46 9.72 -11.58
CA GLN A 266 4.85 10.76 -10.60
C GLN A 266 6.37 10.77 -10.34
N ILE A 267 7.05 9.62 -10.45
CA ILE A 267 8.50 9.51 -10.26
C ILE A 267 9.23 9.72 -11.60
N TRP A 268 8.72 9.09 -12.66
CA TRP A 268 9.30 9.07 -14.00
C TRP A 268 8.29 9.54 -15.06
N PRO A 269 8.04 10.86 -15.16
CA PRO A 269 7.05 11.41 -16.10
C PRO A 269 7.47 11.27 -17.56
N ASP A 270 8.78 11.10 -17.83
CA ASP A 270 9.32 10.92 -19.19
C ASP A 270 8.97 9.55 -19.79
N GLY A 271 8.39 8.65 -18.99
CA GLY A 271 7.91 7.34 -19.42
C GLY A 271 8.83 6.17 -19.06
N PHE A 272 8.32 4.97 -19.30
CA PHE A 272 8.98 3.72 -18.93
C PHE A 272 10.05 3.29 -19.95
N ILE A 273 11.24 2.94 -19.47
CA ILE A 273 12.28 2.26 -20.25
C ILE A 273 12.56 0.89 -19.62
N CYS A 274 12.38 -0.18 -20.38
CA CYS A 274 12.59 -1.54 -19.85
C CYS A 274 14.08 -1.83 -19.59
N ASN A 275 14.33 -2.75 -18.64
CA ASN A 275 15.69 -3.14 -18.24
C ASN A 275 16.55 -3.66 -19.42
N THR A 276 15.92 -4.25 -20.44
CA THR A 276 16.63 -4.68 -21.65
C THR A 276 17.20 -3.50 -22.42
N CYS A 277 16.39 -2.48 -22.71
CA CYS A 277 16.85 -1.28 -23.42
C CYS A 277 17.88 -0.48 -22.61
N VAL A 278 17.71 -0.40 -21.29
CA VAL A 278 18.70 0.22 -20.38
C VAL A 278 20.07 -0.43 -20.57
N ARG A 279 20.14 -1.77 -20.58
CA ARG A 279 21.41 -2.51 -20.74
C ARG A 279 21.96 -2.45 -22.17
N GLU A 280 21.10 -2.64 -23.17
CA GLU A 280 21.47 -2.74 -24.58
C GLU A 280 22.02 -1.42 -25.14
N TYR A 281 21.39 -0.30 -24.78
CA TYR A 281 21.77 1.03 -25.24
C TYR A 281 22.55 1.83 -24.20
N ASN A 282 22.92 1.20 -23.07
CA ASN A 282 23.63 1.83 -21.95
C ASN A 282 22.98 3.16 -21.51
N LEU A 283 21.65 3.14 -21.37
CA LEU A 283 20.88 4.32 -20.97
C LEU A 283 20.94 4.47 -19.45
N PRO A 284 21.09 5.68 -18.91
CA PRO A 284 20.97 5.86 -17.47
C PRO A 284 19.53 5.72 -17.04
N ARG A 285 19.35 5.17 -15.86
CA ARG A 285 18.06 5.14 -15.17
C ARG A 285 18.02 6.31 -14.19
N LYS A 286 16.98 7.14 -14.27
CA LYS A 286 16.72 8.13 -13.21
C LYS A 286 16.45 7.36 -11.92
N GLU A 287 17.22 7.62 -10.88
CA GLU A 287 17.01 6.99 -9.58
C GLU A 287 15.66 7.39 -8.99
N ASN A 288 15.05 6.49 -8.22
CA ASN A 288 13.86 6.83 -7.45
C ASN A 288 14.27 7.68 -6.25
N CYS A 289 13.88 8.97 -6.26
CA CYS A 289 14.08 9.86 -5.11
C CYS A 289 12.95 9.77 -4.08
N HIS A 290 11.81 9.17 -4.43
CA HIS A 290 10.65 9.00 -3.54
C HIS A 290 10.77 7.73 -2.69
N LYS A 291 11.90 7.62 -1.98
CA LYS A 291 12.17 6.51 -1.06
C LYS A 291 11.88 6.89 0.39
N ALA A 292 11.66 5.91 1.25
CA ALA A 292 11.49 6.12 2.68
C ALA A 292 12.78 6.66 3.31
N GLU A 293 13.96 6.23 2.84
CA GLU A 293 15.23 6.77 3.33
C GLU A 293 15.37 8.29 3.15
N ASN A 294 14.75 8.83 2.10
CA ASN A 294 14.75 10.26 1.77
C ASN A 294 13.63 11.05 2.47
N LEU A 295 12.77 10.39 3.27
CA LEU A 295 11.85 11.13 4.14
C LEU A 295 12.62 11.65 5.36
N PRO A 296 12.27 12.84 5.89
CA PRO A 296 12.90 13.38 7.09
C PRO A 296 12.81 12.39 8.27
N PRO A 297 13.94 12.07 8.92
CA PRO A 297 13.90 11.27 10.13
C PRO A 297 13.42 12.11 11.32
N THR A 298 12.86 11.45 12.31
CA THR A 298 12.55 12.01 13.63
C THR A 298 13.41 11.34 14.70
N ASP A 299 13.45 11.86 15.93
CA ASP A 299 14.12 11.21 17.05
C ASP A 299 13.53 9.81 17.29
N LEU A 300 12.19 9.71 17.37
CA LEU A 300 11.51 8.42 17.48
C LEU A 300 11.93 7.47 16.35
N SER A 301 11.82 7.91 15.09
CA SER A 301 12.12 7.02 13.96
C SER A 301 13.58 6.58 13.94
N SER A 302 14.50 7.47 14.29
CA SER A 302 15.94 7.20 14.31
C SER A 302 16.31 6.20 15.40
N GLN A 303 15.70 6.32 16.59
CA GLN A 303 15.95 5.38 17.69
C GLN A 303 15.42 3.98 17.36
N LEU A 304 14.20 3.88 16.83
CA LEU A 304 13.65 2.60 16.37
C LEU A 304 14.51 1.98 15.27
N GLU A 305 14.89 2.77 14.27
CA GLU A 305 15.72 2.33 13.15
C GLU A 305 17.08 1.81 13.63
N SER A 306 17.74 2.55 14.53
CA SER A 306 19.02 2.15 15.13
C SER A 306 18.90 0.86 15.92
N ARG A 307 17.85 0.72 16.74
CA ARG A 307 17.59 -0.48 17.53
C ARG A 307 17.43 -1.72 16.66
N VAL A 308 16.56 -1.65 15.64
CA VAL A 308 16.29 -2.78 14.74
C VAL A 308 17.53 -3.17 13.95
N ASN A 309 18.24 -2.20 13.36
CA ASN A 309 19.43 -2.51 12.57
C ASN A 309 20.59 -3.01 13.43
N LYS A 310 20.73 -2.54 14.68
CA LYS A 310 21.70 -3.10 15.63
C LYS A 310 21.37 -4.55 15.95
N PHE A 311 20.10 -4.87 16.24
CA PHE A 311 19.68 -6.26 16.46
C PHE A 311 20.03 -7.16 15.26
N LEU A 312 19.74 -6.71 14.04
CA LEU A 312 20.07 -7.46 12.82
C LEU A 312 21.58 -7.64 12.65
N LEU A 313 22.36 -6.60 12.93
CA LEU A 313 23.83 -6.66 12.90
C LEU A 313 24.37 -7.68 13.91
N ASP A 314 23.85 -7.69 15.15
CA ASP A 314 24.23 -8.63 16.20
C ASP A 314 23.88 -10.09 15.85
N LYS A 315 22.88 -10.29 14.99
CA LYS A 315 22.54 -11.60 14.41
C LYS A 315 23.37 -11.97 13.16
N ASN A 316 24.35 -11.15 12.77
CA ASN A 316 25.10 -11.27 11.52
C ASN A 316 24.20 -11.26 10.27
N CYS A 317 23.09 -10.52 10.32
CA CYS A 317 22.19 -10.34 9.19
C CYS A 317 22.61 -9.11 8.38
N HIS A 318 22.95 -9.32 7.12
CA HIS A 318 23.34 -8.26 6.17
C HIS A 318 22.32 -8.06 5.04
N GLU A 319 21.18 -8.76 5.09
CA GLU A 319 20.12 -8.61 4.09
C GLU A 319 19.28 -7.36 4.37
N GLY A 320 19.40 -6.34 3.50
CA GLY A 320 18.51 -5.18 3.41
C GLY A 320 18.37 -4.35 4.69
N ARG A 321 18.92 -3.13 4.70
CA ARG A 321 18.73 -2.18 5.81
C ARG A 321 17.24 -1.93 6.06
N VAL A 322 16.85 -1.89 7.34
CA VAL A 322 15.52 -1.45 7.73
C VAL A 322 15.51 0.06 7.88
N THR A 323 14.54 0.72 7.26
CA THR A 323 14.30 2.15 7.40
C THR A 323 12.99 2.34 8.16
N ILE A 324 12.95 3.21 9.18
CA ILE A 324 11.73 3.50 9.94
C ILE A 324 11.43 5.00 9.85
N ARG A 325 10.17 5.37 9.61
CA ARG A 325 9.74 6.78 9.49
C ARG A 325 8.42 7.01 10.22
N VAL A 326 8.34 8.15 10.90
CA VAL A 326 7.06 8.74 11.34
C VAL A 326 6.50 9.49 10.13
N LEU A 327 5.35 9.03 9.61
CA LEU A 327 4.72 9.58 8.41
C LEU A 327 3.67 10.64 8.74
N HIS A 328 3.12 10.61 9.96
CA HIS A 328 2.19 11.61 10.48
C HIS A 328 2.42 11.76 12.00
N SER A 329 2.28 12.98 12.51
CA SER A 329 2.31 13.33 13.93
C SER A 329 1.47 14.59 14.15
N GLY A 330 0.21 14.43 14.56
CA GLY A 330 -0.76 15.53 14.67
C GLY A 330 -1.51 15.51 16.01
N ASP A 331 -1.91 16.69 16.48
CA ASP A 331 -2.66 16.83 17.74
C ASP A 331 -4.17 16.68 17.50
N LYS A 332 -4.84 15.87 18.34
CA LYS A 332 -6.26 15.52 18.26
C LYS A 332 -6.93 15.58 19.62
N ILE A 333 -8.26 15.57 19.62
CA ILE A 333 -9.09 15.49 20.82
C ILE A 333 -9.96 14.24 20.73
N CYS A 334 -9.85 13.39 21.75
CA CYS A 334 -10.76 12.27 21.94
C CYS A 334 -12.04 12.81 22.59
N HIS A 335 -13.08 12.98 21.78
CA HIS A 335 -14.38 13.41 22.26
C HIS A 335 -15.14 12.25 22.91
N VAL A 336 -15.63 12.51 24.12
CA VAL A 336 -16.52 11.59 24.82
C VAL A 336 -17.89 11.64 24.17
N ASN A 337 -18.47 10.47 23.88
CA ASN A 337 -19.79 10.38 23.26
C ASN A 337 -20.83 11.18 24.09
N PRO A 338 -21.73 11.95 23.45
CA PRO A 338 -22.78 12.72 24.15
C PRO A 338 -23.60 11.93 25.18
N LYS A 339 -23.88 10.65 24.91
CA LYS A 339 -24.61 9.77 25.84
C LYS A 339 -23.78 9.51 27.09
N SER A 340 -22.54 9.05 26.94
CA SER A 340 -21.61 8.83 28.05
C SER A 340 -21.37 10.13 28.84
N LYS A 341 -21.23 11.26 28.15
CA LYS A 341 -21.10 12.58 28.79
C LYS A 341 -22.32 12.97 29.64
N ARG A 342 -23.54 12.53 29.27
CA ARG A 342 -24.75 12.76 30.06
C ARG A 342 -24.76 11.94 31.35
N TYR A 343 -24.29 10.68 31.30
CA TYR A 343 -24.24 9.79 32.45
C TYR A 343 -23.12 10.14 33.43
N PHE A 344 -21.97 10.58 32.91
CA PHE A 344 -20.77 10.88 33.69
C PHE A 344 -20.45 12.38 33.76
N SER A 345 -21.45 13.25 33.63
CA SER A 345 -21.27 14.71 33.48
C SER A 345 -20.42 15.37 34.58
N ASN A 346 -20.35 14.76 35.77
CA ASN A 346 -19.55 15.23 36.90
C ASN A 346 -18.06 14.84 36.83
N GLN A 347 -17.69 13.93 35.93
CA GLN A 347 -16.35 13.34 35.77
C GLN A 347 -15.68 13.70 34.44
N VAL A 348 -16.43 14.23 33.46
CA VAL A 348 -15.93 14.55 32.13
C VAL A 348 -15.67 16.05 31.99
N THR A 349 -14.45 16.46 31.64
CA THR A 349 -14.14 17.84 31.27
C THR A 349 -14.91 18.21 29.99
N ASN A 350 -15.28 19.48 29.82
CA ASN A 350 -16.06 19.87 28.64
C ASN A 350 -15.32 19.66 27.30
N ASP A 351 -13.99 19.57 27.36
CA ASP A 351 -13.07 19.68 26.23
C ASP A 351 -12.51 18.32 25.72
N GLY A 352 -12.88 17.19 26.34
CA GLY A 352 -12.41 15.86 25.95
C GLY A 352 -10.97 15.55 26.40
N PHE A 353 -10.37 14.50 25.82
CA PHE A 353 -8.99 14.09 26.14
C PHE A 353 -8.05 14.44 24.98
N PRO A 354 -7.19 15.46 25.10
CA PRO A 354 -6.22 15.81 24.07
C PRO A 354 -5.12 14.73 23.98
N TYR A 355 -4.71 14.42 22.76
CA TYR A 355 -3.65 13.46 22.49
C TYR A 355 -2.93 13.79 21.18
N ARG A 356 -1.73 13.25 21.03
CA ARG A 356 -1.01 13.26 19.75
C ARG A 356 -1.17 11.91 19.07
N THR A 357 -1.60 11.90 17.81
CA THR A 357 -1.58 10.69 16.98
C THR A 357 -0.27 10.60 16.24
N LYS A 358 0.33 9.42 16.12
CA LYS A 358 1.49 9.18 15.26
C LYS A 358 1.30 7.95 14.39
N THR A 359 1.77 8.03 13.15
CA THR A 359 1.74 6.95 12.17
C THR A 359 3.16 6.56 11.80
N ILE A 360 3.54 5.31 12.06
CA ILE A 360 4.93 4.84 11.98
C ILE A 360 5.00 3.63 11.07
N PHE A 361 5.87 3.68 10.06
CA PHE A 361 6.07 2.59 9.11
C PHE A 361 7.53 2.14 9.07
N ALA A 362 7.72 0.83 8.87
CA ALA A 362 9.03 0.23 8.62
C ALA A 362 9.11 -0.38 7.22
N PHE A 363 10.26 -0.15 6.59
CA PHE A 363 10.57 -0.49 5.21
C PHE A 363 11.85 -1.32 5.15
N GLN A 364 11.94 -2.23 4.20
CA GLN A 364 13.18 -2.94 3.89
C GLN A 364 13.45 -2.90 2.39
N GLU A 365 14.69 -2.67 1.99
CA GLU A 365 15.10 -2.82 0.59
C GLU A 365 15.24 -4.30 0.23
N ILE A 366 14.45 -4.76 -0.76
CA ILE A 366 14.45 -6.13 -1.27
C ILE A 366 14.61 -6.09 -2.80
N ASP A 367 15.70 -6.64 -3.30
CA ASP A 367 16.08 -6.65 -4.72
C ASP A 367 16.02 -5.24 -5.37
N GLY A 368 16.56 -4.23 -4.68
CA GLY A 368 16.65 -2.84 -5.18
C GLY A 368 15.34 -2.02 -5.10
N ALA A 369 14.33 -2.50 -4.37
CA ALA A 369 13.08 -1.78 -4.14
C ALA A 369 12.64 -1.85 -2.68
N GLU A 370 12.15 -0.75 -2.13
CA GLU A 370 11.63 -0.70 -0.76
C GLU A 370 10.28 -1.43 -0.65
N VAL A 371 10.11 -2.15 0.46
CA VAL A 371 8.87 -2.84 0.81
C VAL A 371 8.48 -2.41 2.22
N ALA A 372 7.35 -1.72 2.35
CA ALA A 372 6.70 -1.51 3.63
C ALA A 372 6.23 -2.86 4.17
N PHE A 373 6.70 -3.23 5.36
CA PHE A 373 6.42 -4.54 5.95
C PHE A 373 5.72 -4.48 7.30
N PHE A 374 5.71 -3.30 7.93
CA PHE A 374 5.12 -3.03 9.24
C PHE A 374 4.58 -1.60 9.25
N GLY A 375 3.38 -1.40 9.79
CA GLY A 375 2.79 -0.10 10.05
C GLY A 375 2.10 -0.09 11.41
N MET A 376 2.13 1.03 12.12
CA MET A 376 1.39 1.21 13.37
C MET A 376 0.87 2.64 13.54
N TYR A 377 -0.29 2.76 14.19
CA TYR A 377 -0.88 4.01 14.64
C TYR A 377 -0.96 4.01 16.16
N VAL A 378 -0.54 5.11 16.77
CA VAL A 378 -0.48 5.26 18.22
C VAL A 378 -1.16 6.57 18.65
N GLN A 379 -1.69 6.58 19.87
CA GLN A 379 -2.28 7.75 20.51
C GLN A 379 -1.51 8.04 21.79
N GLU A 380 -0.97 9.24 21.94
CA GLU A 380 -0.10 9.64 23.05
C GLU A 380 -0.76 10.75 23.88
N TYR A 381 -1.16 10.42 25.11
CA TYR A 381 -1.83 11.32 26.05
C TYR A 381 -0.82 11.78 27.09
N ASP A 382 -0.43 13.05 27.03
CA ASP A 382 0.66 13.60 27.83
C ASP A 382 0.24 13.89 29.29
N GLU A 383 1.08 14.65 30.01
CA GLU A 383 0.80 15.04 31.39
C GLU A 383 -0.28 16.13 31.54
N HIS A 384 -0.60 16.86 30.48
CA HIS A 384 -1.62 17.89 30.46
C HIS A 384 -3.01 17.32 30.16
N CYS A 385 -3.07 16.13 29.57
CA CYS A 385 -4.32 15.39 29.41
C CYS A 385 -4.95 15.06 30.79
N PRO A 386 -6.25 15.33 31.01
CA PRO A 386 -6.92 14.99 32.26
C PRO A 386 -7.01 13.47 32.47
N ALA A 387 -7.16 13.08 33.73
CA ALA A 387 -7.44 11.70 34.10
C ALA A 387 -8.79 11.25 33.49
N PRO A 388 -8.94 9.97 33.10
CA PRO A 388 -8.03 8.84 33.36
C PRO A 388 -6.87 8.69 32.34
N ASN A 389 -6.79 9.51 31.30
CA ASN A 389 -5.86 9.34 30.18
C ASN A 389 -4.44 9.89 30.41
N THR A 390 -4.20 10.65 31.48
CA THR A 390 -2.92 11.30 31.79
C THR A 390 -1.72 10.35 31.70
N ARG A 391 -0.68 10.73 30.92
CA ARG A 391 0.58 9.98 30.74
C ARG A 391 0.41 8.55 30.25
N ARG A 392 -0.51 8.33 29.31
CA ARG A 392 -0.77 7.02 28.70
C ARG A 392 -0.49 7.04 27.21
N VAL A 393 0.05 5.95 26.68
CA VAL A 393 0.05 5.71 25.23
C VAL A 393 -0.86 4.54 24.90
N TYR A 394 -1.52 4.60 23.76
CA TYR A 394 -2.35 3.52 23.25
C TYR A 394 -1.87 3.13 21.86
N ILE A 395 -1.45 1.88 21.70
CA ILE A 395 -1.13 1.30 20.39
C ILE A 395 -2.46 0.91 19.76
N SER A 396 -3.06 1.86 19.04
CA SER A 396 -4.42 1.68 18.50
C SER A 396 -4.52 0.56 17.50
N ILE A 397 -3.51 0.42 16.64
CA ILE A 397 -3.47 -0.61 15.62
C ILE A 397 -2.04 -0.77 15.11
N PHE A 398 -1.65 -2.01 14.84
CA PHE A 398 -0.49 -2.30 14.01
C PHE A 398 -0.83 -3.45 13.06
N ASP A 399 -0.15 -3.47 11.93
CA ASP A 399 -0.36 -4.47 10.89
C ASP A 399 0.98 -4.79 10.22
N THR A 400 1.08 -5.97 9.62
CA THR A 400 2.31 -6.47 9.01
C THR A 400 2.04 -7.24 7.73
N VAL A 401 2.98 -7.18 6.79
CA VAL A 401 3.02 -8.08 5.63
C VAL A 401 4.28 -8.93 5.69
N ARG A 402 4.13 -10.21 5.36
CA ARG A 402 5.13 -11.27 5.61
C ARG A 402 6.45 -11.18 4.81
N PHE A 403 6.67 -10.10 4.06
CA PHE A 403 7.74 -10.03 3.06
C PHE A 403 9.12 -9.67 3.59
N PHE A 404 9.25 -9.34 4.88
CA PHE A 404 10.55 -9.11 5.52
C PHE A 404 11.53 -10.28 5.26
N ARG A 405 12.78 -9.95 4.96
CA ARG A 405 13.88 -10.88 4.72
C ARG A 405 15.07 -10.63 5.68
N PRO A 406 15.69 -11.68 6.23
CA PRO A 406 15.31 -13.07 6.11
C PRO A 406 14.05 -13.35 6.96
N ASN A 407 13.18 -14.23 6.47
CA ASN A 407 11.94 -14.58 7.18
C ASN A 407 12.19 -15.17 8.59
N LEU A 408 13.40 -15.64 8.87
CA LEU A 408 13.83 -16.15 10.18
C LEU A 408 13.64 -15.09 11.29
N TYR A 409 14.05 -13.84 11.05
CA TYR A 409 14.03 -12.78 12.07
C TYR A 409 12.78 -11.91 12.03
N ARG A 410 11.84 -12.21 11.13
CA ARG A 410 10.65 -11.38 10.90
C ARG A 410 9.84 -11.09 12.16
N GLN A 411 9.61 -12.11 13.00
CA GLN A 411 8.85 -11.94 14.24
C GLN A 411 9.65 -11.14 15.27
N ASP A 412 10.94 -11.40 15.39
CA ASP A 412 11.80 -10.69 16.34
C ASP A 412 11.94 -9.21 15.98
N VAL A 413 12.02 -8.87 14.69
CA VAL A 413 12.04 -7.47 14.21
C VAL A 413 10.75 -6.74 14.57
N TYR A 414 9.59 -7.39 14.48
CA TYR A 414 8.33 -6.76 14.91
C TYR A 414 8.34 -6.49 16.43
N HIS A 415 8.89 -7.41 17.23
CA HIS A 415 9.10 -7.18 18.65
C HIS A 415 10.08 -6.04 18.91
N GLU A 416 11.20 -5.94 18.16
CA GLU A 416 12.14 -4.82 18.33
C GLU A 416 11.50 -3.46 18.11
N ILE A 417 10.61 -3.35 17.12
CA ILE A 417 9.91 -2.10 16.83
C ILE A 417 8.98 -1.73 17.99
N LEU A 418 8.18 -2.68 18.48
CA LEU A 418 7.24 -2.44 19.58
C LEU A 418 7.96 -2.17 20.90
N ILE A 419 8.96 -2.97 21.26
CA ILE A 419 9.77 -2.78 22.48
C ILE A 419 10.52 -1.45 22.39
N GLY A 420 11.10 -1.13 21.24
CA GLY A 420 11.77 0.16 21.02
C GLY A 420 10.82 1.34 21.19
N TYR A 421 9.57 1.22 20.75
CA TYR A 421 8.58 2.27 20.95
C TYR A 421 8.22 2.42 22.43
N LEU A 422 8.00 1.31 23.15
CA LEU A 422 7.74 1.34 24.60
C LEU A 422 8.90 1.97 25.39
N ASP A 423 10.14 1.66 25.02
CA ASP A 423 11.35 2.26 25.60
C ASP A 423 11.41 3.76 25.32
N TYR A 424 11.15 4.17 24.07
CA TYR A 424 11.11 5.58 23.70
C TYR A 424 10.10 6.38 24.55
N VAL A 425 8.85 5.92 24.64
CA VAL A 425 7.81 6.65 25.39
C VAL A 425 8.07 6.62 26.89
N LYS A 426 8.65 5.54 27.42
CA LYS A 426 9.10 5.47 28.82
C LYS A 426 10.10 6.56 29.14
N GLN A 427 11.09 6.77 28.26
CA GLN A 427 12.11 7.81 28.43
C GLN A 427 11.51 9.22 28.32
N ARG A 428 10.38 9.39 27.63
CA ARG A 428 9.63 10.66 27.57
C ARG A 428 8.62 10.84 28.69
N GLY A 429 8.61 9.96 29.69
CA GLY A 429 7.81 10.15 30.90
C GLY A 429 6.37 9.63 30.82
N TYR A 430 6.01 8.89 29.76
CA TYR A 430 4.74 8.15 29.77
C TYR A 430 4.80 7.03 30.82
N MET A 431 3.73 6.89 31.59
CA MET A 431 3.64 5.97 32.72
C MET A 431 3.12 4.60 32.31
N TYR A 432 2.17 4.59 31.38
CA TYR A 432 1.46 3.39 30.95
C TYR A 432 1.41 3.31 29.43
N ALA A 433 1.41 2.08 28.92
CA ALA A 433 1.04 1.77 27.56
C ALA A 433 -0.17 0.82 27.54
N HIS A 434 -0.98 0.91 26.51
CA HIS A 434 -2.18 0.11 26.32
C HIS A 434 -2.15 -0.56 24.95
N MET A 435 -2.55 -1.82 24.89
CA MET A 435 -2.65 -2.57 23.65
C MET A 435 -3.82 -3.55 23.73
N TRP A 436 -4.66 -3.54 22.69
CA TRP A 436 -5.74 -4.49 22.53
C TRP A 436 -5.35 -5.57 21.50
N ALA A 437 -5.20 -6.82 21.95
CA ALA A 437 -4.87 -7.96 21.11
C ALA A 437 -6.11 -8.54 20.42
N CYS A 438 -6.70 -7.75 19.51
CA CYS A 438 -7.80 -8.18 18.66
C CYS A 438 -7.27 -8.72 17.31
N PRO A 439 -7.49 -10.00 16.96
CA PRO A 439 -7.08 -10.49 15.66
C PRO A 439 -7.93 -9.91 14.55
N ALA A 440 -7.34 -9.84 13.36
CA ALA A 440 -8.07 -9.40 12.18
C ALA A 440 -9.26 -10.29 11.83
N ILE A 441 -10.37 -9.63 11.48
CA ILE A 441 -11.56 -10.29 10.93
C ILE A 441 -11.25 -10.71 9.49
N GLU A 442 -11.65 -11.92 9.10
CA GLU A 442 -11.44 -12.39 7.72
C GLU A 442 -12.03 -11.40 6.71
N ASN A 443 -11.24 -11.04 5.69
CA ASN A 443 -11.54 -10.05 4.66
C ASN A 443 -11.56 -8.58 5.11
N TYR A 444 -11.10 -8.28 6.33
CA TYR A 444 -10.93 -6.91 6.82
C TYR A 444 -9.44 -6.54 6.88
N ASP A 445 -9.05 -5.55 6.09
CA ASP A 445 -7.66 -5.10 5.98
C ASP A 445 -7.36 -4.03 7.06
N TYR A 446 -6.33 -4.24 7.89
CA TYR A 446 -6.01 -3.35 9.01
C TYR A 446 -5.25 -2.12 8.54
N ILE A 447 -4.06 -2.24 7.98
CA ILE A 447 -3.36 -1.07 7.40
C ILE A 447 -3.01 -1.38 5.95
N PHE A 448 -2.50 -2.58 5.69
CA PHE A 448 -2.10 -2.99 4.35
C PHE A 448 -3.29 -3.54 3.58
N PHE A 449 -3.68 -2.87 2.50
CA PHE A 449 -4.76 -3.32 1.64
C PHE A 449 -4.40 -4.65 0.95
N ARG A 450 -5.16 -5.71 1.23
CA ARG A 450 -4.99 -7.08 0.72
C ARG A 450 -3.67 -7.72 1.12
N HIS A 451 -3.67 -8.47 2.22
CA HIS A 451 -2.55 -9.33 2.59
C HIS A 451 -2.34 -10.50 1.63
N PRO A 452 -1.15 -11.13 1.64
CA PRO A 452 -0.90 -12.32 0.83
C PRO A 452 -1.85 -13.46 1.19
N PRO A 453 -2.47 -14.17 0.24
CA PRO A 453 -3.40 -15.27 0.53
C PRO A 453 -2.84 -16.36 1.44
N GLU A 454 -1.52 -16.57 1.38
CA GLU A 454 -0.79 -17.51 2.22
C GLU A 454 -0.44 -16.98 3.62
N GLN A 455 -0.64 -15.69 3.89
CA GLN A 455 -0.48 -15.09 5.21
C GLN A 455 -1.72 -15.36 6.05
N ARG A 456 -1.63 -16.35 6.94
CA ARG A 456 -2.73 -16.69 7.85
C ARG A 456 -2.83 -15.67 8.98
N LEU A 457 -4.04 -15.17 9.21
CA LEU A 457 -4.34 -14.33 10.36
C LEU A 457 -4.20 -15.14 11.66
N PRO A 458 -3.56 -14.60 12.70
CA PRO A 458 -3.48 -15.26 13.99
C PRO A 458 -4.87 -15.32 14.64
N LYS A 459 -5.19 -16.44 15.30
CA LYS A 459 -6.37 -16.53 16.17
C LYS A 459 -6.11 -15.76 17.48
N VAL A 460 -7.17 -15.35 18.18
CA VAL A 460 -7.13 -14.58 19.46
C VAL A 460 -6.02 -15.06 20.40
N LYS A 461 -6.06 -16.33 20.84
CA LYS A 461 -5.05 -16.91 21.76
C LYS A 461 -3.62 -16.86 21.24
N ARG A 462 -3.43 -17.02 19.93
CA ARG A 462 -2.10 -16.96 19.32
C ARG A 462 -1.57 -15.53 19.32
N LEU A 463 -2.42 -14.54 19.07
CA LEU A 463 -2.07 -13.13 19.14
C LEU A 463 -1.77 -12.70 20.57
N GLN A 464 -2.61 -13.08 21.54
CA GLN A 464 -2.36 -12.83 22.96
C GLN A 464 -1.00 -13.41 23.41
N ASN A 465 -0.70 -14.67 23.09
CA ASN A 465 0.58 -15.29 23.42
C ASN A 465 1.77 -14.62 22.72
N TRP A 466 1.56 -14.10 21.51
CA TRP A 466 2.57 -13.33 20.79
C TRP A 466 2.87 -12.01 21.50
N CYS A 467 1.83 -11.28 21.93
CA CYS A 467 1.96 -10.06 22.72
C CYS A 467 2.65 -10.33 24.07
N LYS A 468 2.23 -11.36 24.81
CA LYS A 468 2.86 -11.76 26.08
C LYS A 468 4.35 -12.04 25.90
N LYS A 469 4.73 -12.82 24.88
CA LYS A 469 6.15 -13.09 24.58
C LYS A 469 6.95 -11.82 24.30
N MET A 470 6.35 -10.84 23.61
CA MET A 470 6.98 -9.54 23.37
C MET A 470 7.17 -8.76 24.68
N LEU A 471 6.14 -8.72 25.54
CA LEU A 471 6.16 -8.02 26.82
C LEU A 471 7.10 -8.67 27.84
N ASP A 472 7.14 -10.01 27.92
CA ASP A 472 8.07 -10.76 28.77
C ASP A 472 9.52 -10.39 28.41
N ARG A 473 9.81 -10.30 27.11
CA ARG A 473 11.11 -9.85 26.62
C ARG A 473 11.37 -8.37 26.97
N ALA A 474 10.36 -7.52 26.87
CA ALA A 474 10.49 -6.11 27.28
C ALA A 474 10.78 -5.97 28.78
N MET A 475 10.27 -6.89 29.62
CA MET A 475 10.60 -6.96 31.04
C MET A 475 12.02 -7.43 31.30
N GLU A 476 12.50 -8.44 30.56
CA GLU A 476 13.91 -8.89 30.63
C GLU A 476 14.91 -7.77 30.26
N GLU A 477 14.48 -6.82 29.43
CA GLU A 477 15.27 -5.66 29.01
C GLU A 477 15.04 -4.40 29.87
N ASP A 478 14.33 -4.52 31.00
CA ASP A 478 13.97 -3.41 31.90
C ASP A 478 13.21 -2.25 31.21
N VAL A 479 12.58 -2.51 30.05
CA VAL A 479 11.72 -1.57 29.35
C VAL A 479 10.35 -1.54 30.01
N VAL A 480 9.74 -2.69 30.21
CA VAL A 480 8.44 -2.85 30.90
C VAL A 480 8.70 -3.31 32.34
N ILE A 481 8.02 -2.71 33.32
CA ILE A 481 8.14 -3.12 34.71
C ILE A 481 7.20 -4.28 35.02
N ASP A 482 5.97 -4.17 34.52
CA ASP A 482 4.91 -5.15 34.72
C ASP A 482 3.86 -5.00 33.61
N TYR A 483 3.05 -6.02 33.38
CA TYR A 483 1.86 -5.90 32.54
C TYR A 483 0.76 -6.81 33.05
N LYS A 484 -0.48 -6.33 32.93
CA LYS A 484 -1.68 -7.00 33.44
C LYS A 484 -2.75 -7.06 32.37
N ASP A 485 -3.67 -8.00 32.53
CA ASP A 485 -4.95 -7.82 31.85
C ASP A 485 -5.76 -6.70 32.51
N ILE A 486 -6.67 -6.08 31.77
CA ILE A 486 -7.44 -4.94 32.24
C ILE A 486 -8.32 -5.24 33.47
N LEU A 487 -8.77 -6.49 33.64
CA LEU A 487 -9.60 -6.85 34.79
C LEU A 487 -8.73 -6.91 36.05
N GLU A 488 -7.56 -7.55 35.96
CA GLU A 488 -6.57 -7.56 37.03
C GLU A 488 -6.12 -6.14 37.40
N ASP A 489 -5.87 -5.28 36.40
CA ASP A 489 -5.53 -3.87 36.61
C ASP A 489 -6.62 -3.10 37.35
N CYS A 490 -7.88 -3.26 36.96
CA CYS A 490 -9.02 -2.63 37.61
C CYS A 490 -9.17 -3.09 39.07
N LEU A 491 -8.98 -4.39 39.34
CA LEU A 491 -9.08 -4.94 40.69
C LEU A 491 -7.97 -4.40 41.61
N ASP A 492 -6.73 -4.37 41.12
CA ASP A 492 -5.57 -3.92 41.90
C ASP A 492 -5.58 -2.42 42.19
N ASN A 493 -6.19 -1.63 41.31
CA ASN A 493 -6.33 -0.18 41.46
C ASN A 493 -7.69 0.24 42.04
N GLU A 494 -8.52 -0.72 42.50
CA GLU A 494 -9.85 -0.48 43.07
C GLU A 494 -10.75 0.39 42.15
N ILE A 495 -10.68 0.18 40.83
CA ILE A 495 -11.49 0.88 39.85
C ILE A 495 -12.94 0.41 39.95
N GLN A 496 -13.84 1.31 40.34
CA GLN A 496 -15.27 1.01 40.54
C GLN A 496 -16.20 1.70 39.53
N ALA A 497 -15.74 2.73 38.83
CA ALA A 497 -16.52 3.42 37.81
C ALA A 497 -16.00 3.12 36.41
N ALA A 498 -16.91 2.90 35.47
CA ALA A 498 -16.57 2.66 34.07
C ALA A 498 -15.75 3.81 33.44
N PHE A 499 -15.93 5.04 33.93
CA PHE A 499 -15.23 6.22 33.43
C PHE A 499 -13.86 6.46 34.05
N ASP A 500 -13.44 5.63 35.02
CA ASP A 500 -12.07 5.61 35.53
C ASP A 500 -11.16 4.72 34.67
N ILE A 501 -11.73 3.95 33.75
CA ILE A 501 -11.00 3.20 32.72
C ILE A 501 -10.55 4.20 31.63
N PRO A 502 -9.27 4.16 31.19
CA PRO A 502 -8.78 5.03 30.12
C PRO A 502 -9.64 4.99 28.84
N TYR A 503 -9.92 6.17 28.28
CA TYR A 503 -10.86 6.34 27.17
C TYR A 503 -10.12 6.67 25.87
N PHE A 504 -10.00 5.70 24.95
CA PHE A 504 -9.22 5.84 23.71
C PHE A 504 -10.09 5.86 22.44
N VAL A 505 -9.71 6.64 21.42
CA VAL A 505 -10.50 6.68 20.18
C VAL A 505 -10.40 5.33 19.45
N GLY A 506 -11.57 4.76 19.08
CA GLY A 506 -11.65 3.51 18.32
C GLY A 506 -11.32 2.26 19.13
N ASP A 507 -11.19 2.38 20.45
CA ASP A 507 -11.02 1.25 21.35
C ASP A 507 -12.35 0.57 21.69
N PHE A 508 -12.26 -0.65 22.19
CA PHE A 508 -13.39 -1.47 22.62
C PHE A 508 -14.14 -0.83 23.79
N TRP A 509 -13.45 -0.32 24.80
CA TRP A 509 -14.08 0.13 26.06
C TRP A 509 -15.09 1.26 25.86
N PRO A 510 -14.79 2.36 25.14
CA PRO A 510 -15.79 3.38 24.83
C PRO A 510 -17.04 2.84 24.14
N THR A 511 -16.87 1.91 23.21
CA THR A 511 -17.96 1.30 22.44
C THR A 511 -18.83 0.41 23.33
N THR A 512 -18.20 -0.39 24.18
CA THR A 512 -18.88 -1.26 25.15
C THR A 512 -19.63 -0.44 26.19
N ILE A 513 -19.02 0.61 26.74
CA ILE A 513 -19.68 1.52 27.69
C ILE A 513 -20.92 2.16 27.04
N GLU A 514 -20.84 2.61 25.79
CA GLU A 514 -21.98 3.17 25.07
C GLU A 514 -23.10 2.14 24.86
N ALA A 515 -22.74 0.92 24.44
CA ALA A 515 -23.70 -0.16 24.23
C ALA A 515 -24.44 -0.50 25.53
N THR A 516 -23.70 -0.64 26.64
CA THR A 516 -24.28 -0.90 27.96
C THR A 516 -25.19 0.23 28.44
N ILE A 517 -24.80 1.50 28.26
CA ILE A 517 -25.65 2.65 28.59
C ILE A 517 -26.97 2.59 27.81
N LYS A 518 -26.91 2.27 26.53
CA LYS A 518 -28.10 2.19 25.66
C LYS A 518 -29.06 1.08 26.11
N GLU A 519 -28.55 -0.05 26.59
CA GLU A 519 -29.36 -1.15 27.11
C GLU A 519 -30.01 -0.81 28.45
N LEU A 520 -29.27 -0.16 29.36
CA LEU A 520 -29.81 0.34 30.62
C LEU A 520 -30.96 1.34 30.41
N ASP A 521 -30.86 2.19 29.38
CA ASP A 521 -31.93 3.09 28.95
C ASP A 521 -33.17 2.35 28.40
N GLN A 522 -32.98 1.14 27.85
CA GLN A 522 -34.01 0.34 27.18
C GLN A 522 -34.70 -0.69 28.08
N GLN A 523 -34.28 -0.86 29.34
CA GLN A 523 -34.81 -1.85 30.30
C GLN A 523 -34.70 -3.32 29.83
N ASP A 524 -33.77 -3.62 28.93
CA ASP A 524 -33.45 -5.00 28.55
C ASP A 524 -32.40 -5.55 29.53
N GLU A 525 -32.83 -6.37 30.49
CA GLU A 525 -31.98 -6.92 31.57
C GLU A 525 -31.18 -8.20 31.18
N ASP A 526 -31.34 -8.72 29.95
CA ASP A 526 -30.83 -10.04 29.54
C ASP A 526 -29.71 -9.96 28.47
N SER A 527 -28.61 -9.28 28.78
CA SER A 527 -27.44 -9.20 27.89
C SER A 527 -26.14 -9.45 28.67
N ASP A 528 -25.69 -10.72 28.66
CA ASP A 528 -24.36 -11.12 29.14
C ASP A 528 -23.37 -10.90 28.00
N TYR A 529 -22.71 -9.74 27.95
CA TYR A 529 -21.61 -9.52 27.00
C TYR A 529 -20.38 -10.26 27.50
N PRO A 530 -19.81 -11.20 26.74
CA PRO A 530 -18.54 -11.80 27.09
C PRO A 530 -17.45 -10.74 27.09
N ILE A 531 -16.99 -10.34 28.28
CA ILE A 531 -15.87 -9.44 28.45
C ILE A 531 -14.58 -10.25 28.21
N GLU A 532 -13.95 -10.07 27.06
CA GLU A 532 -12.64 -10.68 26.77
C GLU A 532 -11.49 -9.88 27.42
N SER A 533 -11.49 -9.78 28.75
CA SER A 533 -10.49 -8.99 29.51
C SER A 533 -9.05 -9.40 29.20
N GLU A 534 -8.82 -10.71 28.99
CA GLU A 534 -7.51 -11.30 28.64
C GLU A 534 -6.90 -10.75 27.32
N ALA A 535 -7.69 -10.04 26.49
CA ALA A 535 -7.21 -9.44 25.25
C ALA A 535 -6.66 -8.01 25.43
N PHE A 536 -6.87 -7.37 26.58
CA PHE A 536 -6.44 -5.99 26.83
C PHE A 536 -5.26 -5.96 27.79
N PHE A 537 -4.14 -5.45 27.32
CA PHE A 537 -2.92 -5.32 28.11
C PHE A 537 -2.77 -3.90 28.65
N VAL A 538 -2.66 -3.79 29.97
CA VAL A 538 -2.19 -2.57 30.66
C VAL A 538 -0.72 -2.77 31.01
N ILE A 539 0.14 -1.98 30.39
CA ILE A 539 1.60 -2.13 30.44
C ILE A 539 2.17 -1.00 31.30
N TYR A 540 2.88 -1.35 32.36
CA TYR A 540 3.49 -0.41 33.29
C TYR A 540 4.94 -0.11 32.85
N LEU A 541 5.19 1.14 32.46
CA LEU A 541 6.52 1.60 32.06
C LEU A 541 7.33 2.10 33.26
N HIS A 542 6.64 2.71 34.22
CA HIS A 542 7.18 3.22 35.48
C HIS A 542 6.33 2.75 36.65
N ASN A 543 6.91 2.72 37.86
CA ASN A 543 6.16 2.36 39.06
C ASN A 543 5.41 3.60 39.58
N PRO A 544 4.06 3.64 39.56
CA PRO A 544 3.30 4.84 39.93
C PRO A 544 3.45 5.23 41.40
N MET A 545 3.81 4.30 42.29
CA MET A 545 4.00 4.57 43.72
C MET A 545 5.41 5.05 44.09
N LYS A 546 6.40 4.85 43.22
CA LYS A 546 7.83 5.09 43.54
C LYS A 546 8.51 6.10 42.63
N THR A 547 7.91 6.41 41.48
CA THR A 547 8.59 7.15 40.42
C THR A 547 7.88 8.47 40.18
N SER A 548 8.62 9.57 40.23
CA SER A 548 8.17 10.83 39.65
C SER A 548 8.74 10.88 38.23
N PRO A 549 7.94 10.62 37.18
CA PRO A 549 8.43 10.63 35.82
C PRO A 549 8.85 12.05 35.41
N PRO A 550 9.80 12.20 34.46
CA PRO A 550 10.11 13.51 33.90
C PRO A 550 8.89 14.14 33.23
N ALA A 551 8.90 15.47 33.04
CA ALA A 551 7.92 16.16 32.21
C ALA A 551 7.86 15.51 30.81
N VAL A 552 6.66 15.40 30.25
CA VAL A 552 6.52 14.81 28.91
C VAL A 552 7.15 15.76 27.91
N ASN A 553 8.13 15.26 27.17
CA ASN A 553 8.86 16.04 26.17
C ASN A 553 8.92 15.26 24.87
N ASP A 554 8.07 15.62 23.92
CA ASP A 554 8.17 15.16 22.54
C ASP A 554 9.10 16.11 21.77
N ALA A 555 10.29 15.63 21.41
CA ALA A 555 11.27 16.43 20.67
C ALA A 555 10.94 16.52 19.18
N ASP A 556 10.03 15.66 18.68
CA ASP A 556 9.68 15.60 17.28
C ASP A 556 8.70 16.71 16.90
N ALA A 557 9.00 17.40 15.80
CA ALA A 557 8.07 18.37 15.23
C ALA A 557 6.81 17.67 14.71
N PRO A 558 5.64 18.34 14.72
CA PRO A 558 4.44 17.83 14.07
C PRO A 558 4.70 17.53 12.59
N ILE A 559 4.06 16.47 12.09
CA ILE A 559 4.13 16.03 10.69
C ILE A 559 2.70 15.89 10.19
N GLU A 560 2.25 16.88 9.43
CA GLU A 560 0.93 16.82 8.81
C GLU A 560 1.00 16.04 7.49
N CYS A 561 0.13 15.04 7.37
CA CYS A 561 0.01 14.19 6.19
C CYS A 561 -1.38 13.56 6.20
N ASP A 562 -2.31 14.12 5.42
CA ASP A 562 -3.71 13.68 5.39
C ASP A 562 -3.86 12.20 5.01
N LEU A 563 -3.01 11.73 4.09
CA LEU A 563 -2.97 10.32 3.68
C LEU A 563 -2.68 9.38 4.86
N MET A 564 -1.85 9.82 5.80
CA MET A 564 -1.35 9.00 6.92
C MET A 564 -1.95 9.42 8.26
N ASP A 565 -2.87 10.39 8.29
CA ASP A 565 -3.54 10.88 9.49
C ASP A 565 -4.47 9.84 10.11
N THR A 566 -5.16 9.09 9.26
CA THR A 566 -6.03 7.99 9.68
C THR A 566 -5.78 6.75 8.83
N ARG A 567 -5.98 5.60 9.46
CA ARG A 567 -6.01 4.30 8.80
C ARG A 567 -6.98 4.29 7.61
N ASP A 568 -8.17 4.86 7.77
CA ASP A 568 -9.22 4.82 6.75
C ASP A 568 -8.84 5.64 5.51
N ALA A 569 -8.12 6.76 5.68
CA ALA A 569 -7.58 7.53 4.57
C ALA A 569 -6.58 6.70 3.76
N PHE A 570 -5.64 6.02 4.43
CA PHE A 570 -4.64 5.19 3.76
C PHE A 570 -5.26 3.96 3.06
N LEU A 571 -6.22 3.28 3.70
CA LEU A 571 -6.91 2.14 3.11
C LEU A 571 -7.76 2.55 1.91
N SER A 572 -8.49 3.67 2.00
CA SER A 572 -9.29 4.19 0.89
C SER A 572 -8.42 4.55 -0.30
N PHE A 573 -7.32 5.28 -0.07
CA PHE A 573 -6.33 5.59 -1.10
C PHE A 573 -5.77 4.32 -1.76
N SER A 574 -5.39 3.32 -0.95
CA SER A 574 -4.86 2.06 -1.44
C SER A 574 -5.88 1.27 -2.26
N CYS A 575 -7.15 1.26 -1.85
CA CYS A 575 -8.24 0.62 -2.57
C CYS A 575 -8.49 1.30 -3.93
N ASP A 576 -8.59 2.63 -3.94
CA ASP A 576 -8.88 3.42 -5.14
C ASP A 576 -7.78 3.30 -6.19
N LYS A 577 -6.53 3.26 -5.75
CA LYS A 577 -5.34 3.14 -6.60
C LYS A 577 -4.91 1.68 -6.85
N ASN A 578 -5.67 0.69 -6.35
CA ASN A 578 -5.35 -0.73 -6.46
C ASN A 578 -3.95 -1.11 -5.89
N LEU A 579 -3.53 -0.45 -4.80
CA LEU A 579 -2.25 -0.67 -4.13
C LEU A 579 -2.34 -1.83 -3.14
N GLU A 580 -2.24 -3.03 -3.68
CA GLU A 580 -2.31 -4.26 -2.89
C GLU A 580 -0.96 -4.66 -2.27
N PHE A 581 -1.01 -5.39 -1.16
CA PHE A 581 0.15 -6.04 -0.55
C PHE A 581 0.07 -7.57 -0.64
N SER A 582 -0.66 -8.08 -1.65
CA SER A 582 -1.03 -9.49 -1.78
C SER A 582 0.08 -10.38 -2.36
N SER A 583 1.15 -9.78 -2.89
CA SER A 583 2.35 -10.46 -3.36
C SER A 583 3.55 -9.53 -3.24
N LEU A 584 4.77 -10.06 -3.22
CA LEU A 584 5.98 -9.24 -3.08
C LEU A 584 6.09 -8.17 -4.17
N ARG A 585 5.74 -8.51 -5.42
CA ARG A 585 5.71 -7.57 -6.56
C ARG A 585 4.74 -6.42 -6.30
N ARG A 586 3.52 -6.73 -5.84
CA ARG A 586 2.51 -5.72 -5.55
C ARG A 586 2.92 -4.87 -4.36
N ALA A 587 3.44 -5.48 -3.29
CA ALA A 587 3.94 -4.75 -2.13
C ALA A 587 5.07 -3.76 -2.48
N LYS A 588 6.02 -4.14 -3.36
CA LYS A 588 7.04 -3.22 -3.89
C LYS A 588 6.43 -2.04 -4.63
N PHE A 589 5.51 -2.31 -5.55
CA PHE A 589 4.83 -1.28 -6.33
C PHE A 589 3.99 -0.34 -5.45
N SER A 590 3.18 -0.91 -4.55
CA SER A 590 2.34 -0.19 -3.60
C SER A 590 3.17 0.70 -2.69
N THR A 591 4.29 0.19 -2.17
CA THR A 591 5.25 0.95 -1.37
C THR A 591 5.79 2.15 -2.13
N MET A 592 6.27 1.94 -3.36
CA MET A 592 6.77 3.00 -4.22
C MET A 592 5.68 4.05 -4.53
N ALA A 593 4.46 3.61 -4.80
CA ALA A 593 3.35 4.48 -5.17
C ALA A 593 2.91 5.38 -4.01
N PHE A 594 2.68 4.84 -2.81
CA PHE A 594 2.25 5.67 -1.68
C PHE A 594 3.38 6.56 -1.15
N LEU A 595 4.64 6.12 -1.20
CA LEU A 595 5.78 6.98 -0.86
C LEU A 595 5.87 8.15 -1.83
N SER A 596 5.63 7.91 -3.12
CA SER A 596 5.55 8.98 -4.12
C SER A 596 4.46 10.00 -3.77
N GLU A 597 3.29 9.56 -3.32
CA GLU A 597 2.21 10.45 -2.90
C GLU A 597 2.60 11.30 -1.68
N ILE A 598 3.27 10.72 -0.69
CA ILE A 598 3.76 11.45 0.49
C ILE A 598 4.81 12.50 0.09
N HIS A 599 5.73 12.15 -0.81
CA HIS A 599 6.75 13.08 -1.29
C HIS A 599 6.13 14.25 -2.07
N VAL A 600 5.18 13.95 -2.97
CA VAL A 600 4.50 14.97 -3.78
C VAL A 600 3.64 15.89 -2.91
N SER A 601 2.79 15.35 -2.03
CA SER A 601 1.96 16.16 -1.12
C SER A 601 2.80 17.07 -0.22
N LYS A 602 3.97 16.61 0.23
CA LYS A 602 4.93 17.46 0.94
C LYS A 602 5.50 18.54 0.05
N THR A 603 5.87 18.27 -1.21
CA THR A 603 6.37 19.33 -2.10
C THR A 603 5.32 20.39 -2.45
N GLU A 604 4.03 20.02 -2.51
CA GLU A 604 2.95 20.99 -2.73
C GLU A 604 2.67 21.84 -1.48
N ASN A 605 2.81 21.28 -0.28
CA ASN A 605 2.59 21.97 1.00
C ASN A 605 3.85 22.58 1.65
N SER A 606 5.06 22.31 1.13
CA SER A 606 6.30 22.72 1.81
C SER A 606 6.64 24.17 1.55
N ILE A 607 6.64 24.93 2.64
CA ILE A 607 7.48 26.09 2.83
C ILE A 607 8.95 25.63 2.82
N TYR A 608 9.70 26.00 1.77
CA TYR A 608 11.09 25.57 1.60
C TYR A 608 12.06 26.44 2.40
N ASN A 609 13.09 25.85 3.02
CA ASN A 609 14.15 26.60 3.69
C ASN A 609 15.47 26.46 2.93
N CYS A 610 16.19 27.57 2.76
CA CYS A 610 17.46 27.59 2.06
C CYS A 610 18.54 26.85 2.86
N ASN A 611 19.20 25.86 2.26
CA ASN A 611 20.29 25.11 2.87
C ASN A 611 21.51 25.97 3.24
N ASN A 612 21.65 27.17 2.66
CA ASN A 612 22.74 28.09 2.96
C ASN A 612 22.39 29.07 4.10
N CYS A 613 21.32 29.86 3.97
CA CYS A 613 20.97 30.89 4.97
C CYS A 613 19.93 30.44 6.00
N ARG A 614 19.34 29.25 5.83
CA ARG A 614 18.24 28.69 6.64
C ARG A 614 16.96 29.52 6.67
N GLN A 615 16.84 30.54 5.81
CA GLN A 615 15.60 31.31 5.64
C GLN A 615 14.65 30.62 4.68
N GLN A 616 13.36 30.85 4.89
CA GLN A 616 12.31 30.45 3.97
C GLN A 616 12.53 31.01 2.56
N CYS A 617 12.31 30.19 1.54
CA CYS A 617 12.44 30.49 0.13
C CYS A 617 11.06 30.82 -0.45
N ASP A 618 10.82 32.08 -0.81
CA ASP A 618 9.66 32.47 -1.62
C ASP A 618 9.78 31.92 -3.05
N VAL A 619 11.00 31.88 -3.56
CA VAL A 619 11.39 31.28 -4.85
C VAL A 619 12.43 30.21 -4.57
N ARG A 620 12.10 28.96 -4.88
CA ARG A 620 12.94 27.77 -4.62
C ARG A 620 13.82 27.49 -5.83
N TYR A 621 15.13 27.48 -5.62
CA TYR A 621 16.09 26.88 -6.54
C TYR A 621 16.49 25.52 -5.99
N HIS A 622 16.03 24.44 -6.61
CA HIS A 622 16.26 23.06 -6.16
C HIS A 622 17.37 22.37 -6.95
N CYS A 623 18.29 21.72 -6.26
CA CYS A 623 19.33 20.93 -6.91
C CYS A 623 18.79 19.55 -7.34
N THR A 624 18.79 19.30 -8.65
CA THR A 624 18.34 18.02 -9.24
C THR A 624 19.30 16.83 -9.07
N ARG A 625 20.30 16.98 -8.19
CA ARG A 625 21.39 16.00 -7.97
C ARG A 625 21.71 15.79 -6.50
N CYS A 626 21.76 16.85 -5.70
CA CYS A 626 21.90 16.76 -4.25
C CYS A 626 20.51 16.61 -3.64
N GLY A 627 20.23 15.47 -3.02
CA GLY A 627 18.98 15.28 -2.28
C GLY A 627 18.78 16.39 -1.25
N ASP A 628 17.61 17.00 -1.26
CA ASP A 628 17.18 18.10 -0.37
C ASP A 628 18.13 19.31 -0.29
N PHE A 629 18.75 19.71 -1.41
CA PHE A 629 19.53 20.95 -1.46
C PHE A 629 18.80 22.06 -2.21
N ASP A 630 18.23 22.99 -1.44
CA ASP A 630 17.46 24.14 -1.89
C ASP A 630 18.18 25.45 -1.55
N LEU A 631 18.19 26.38 -2.50
CA LEU A 631 18.68 27.74 -2.28
C LEU A 631 17.54 28.74 -2.48
N CYS A 632 17.50 29.77 -1.61
CA CYS A 632 16.71 30.96 -1.91
C CYS A 632 17.39 31.72 -3.05
N GLU A 633 16.64 32.57 -3.74
CA GLU A 633 17.16 33.39 -4.84
C GLU A 633 18.45 34.16 -4.47
N LYS A 634 18.52 34.68 -3.24
CA LYS A 634 19.71 35.39 -2.76
C LYS A 634 20.93 34.45 -2.67
N CYS A 635 20.77 33.27 -2.10
CA CYS A 635 21.87 32.32 -1.93
C CYS A 635 22.25 31.63 -3.25
N PHE A 636 21.32 31.47 -4.18
CA PHE A 636 21.59 30.97 -5.52
C PHE A 636 22.51 31.92 -6.32
N ASN A 637 22.36 33.23 -6.12
CA ASN A 637 23.12 34.26 -6.83
C ASN A 637 24.47 34.63 -6.17
N ILE A 638 24.83 34.01 -5.03
CA ILE A 638 26.11 34.24 -4.34
C ILE A 638 27.17 33.25 -4.87
N GLU A 639 28.38 33.73 -5.09
CA GLU A 639 29.55 32.90 -5.42
C GLU A 639 30.27 32.40 -4.14
N PRO A 640 30.78 31.15 -4.11
CA PRO A 640 30.77 30.18 -5.20
C PRO A 640 29.38 29.56 -5.40
N LYS A 641 28.93 29.47 -6.65
CA LYS A 641 27.68 28.79 -6.98
C LYS A 641 27.74 27.32 -6.59
N HIS A 642 26.58 26.78 -6.21
CA HIS A 642 26.43 25.34 -6.03
C HIS A 642 26.82 24.61 -7.33
N GLU A 643 27.63 23.56 -7.20
CA GLU A 643 28.29 22.89 -8.34
C GLU A 643 27.31 22.25 -9.33
N HIS A 644 26.08 21.99 -8.90
CA HIS A 644 25.03 21.35 -9.71
C HIS A 644 23.99 22.35 -10.23
N LYS A 645 23.45 22.04 -11.42
CA LYS A 645 22.34 22.80 -12.01
C LYS A 645 21.11 22.75 -11.11
N MET A 646 20.59 23.92 -10.76
CA MET A 646 19.39 24.09 -9.96
C MET A 646 18.18 24.49 -10.83
N GLU A 647 17.00 23.99 -10.49
CA GLU A 647 15.73 24.31 -11.15
C GLU A 647 14.91 25.26 -10.29
N CYS A 648 14.30 26.27 -10.92
CA CYS A 648 13.50 27.28 -10.23
C CYS A 648 12.03 26.87 -10.25
N SER A 649 11.41 26.77 -9.07
CA SER A 649 9.96 26.56 -8.90
C SER A 649 9.38 27.66 -8.03
N VAL A 650 8.29 28.28 -8.49
CA VAL A 650 7.49 29.23 -7.71
C VAL A 650 6.31 28.46 -7.14
N PRO A 651 6.04 28.50 -5.81
CA PRO A 651 4.82 27.92 -5.26
C PRO A 651 3.61 28.57 -5.93
N SER A 652 2.69 27.77 -6.46
CA SER A 652 1.40 28.25 -6.93
C SER A 652 0.63 28.82 -5.74
N ILE A 653 0.67 30.14 -5.55
CA ILE A 653 -0.19 30.80 -4.57
C ILE A 653 -1.63 30.57 -5.02
N VAL A 654 -2.38 29.85 -4.20
CA VAL A 654 -3.84 29.76 -4.28
C VAL A 654 -4.37 31.19 -4.18
N ASP A 655 -5.04 31.68 -5.23
CA ASP A 655 -5.72 32.98 -5.23
C ASP A 655 -6.80 32.99 -4.15
N VAL A 656 -6.44 33.52 -2.97
CA VAL A 656 -7.38 33.88 -1.91
C VAL A 656 -7.50 35.40 -1.92
N ASN A 657 -8.71 35.87 -2.25
CA ASN A 657 -9.25 37.24 -2.15
C ASN A 657 -9.10 38.17 -3.37
N GLN A 658 -10.13 38.17 -4.23
CA GLN A 658 -10.68 39.40 -4.80
C GLN A 658 -12.19 39.48 -4.52
N ASP A 659 -12.53 39.89 -3.30
CA ASP A 659 -13.78 40.56 -3.00
C ASP A 659 -13.48 41.62 -1.94
N ASP A 660 -13.05 42.80 -2.41
CA ASP A 660 -13.33 44.07 -1.74
C ASP A 660 -12.74 45.23 -2.55
N LYS A 661 -13.51 45.74 -3.52
CA LYS A 661 -13.45 47.16 -3.88
C LYS A 661 -14.86 47.69 -4.10
N SER A 662 -15.38 48.21 -3.00
CA SER A 662 -16.44 49.20 -2.96
C SER A 662 -16.17 50.33 -3.97
N ASN A 663 -17.22 50.60 -4.74
CA ASN A 663 -17.37 51.69 -5.69
C ASN A 663 -17.44 53.03 -4.93
N PRO A 664 -16.83 54.11 -5.45
CA PRO A 664 -17.60 55.34 -5.58
C PRO A 664 -17.39 56.04 -6.94
N LEU A 665 -18.50 56.15 -7.66
CA LEU A 665 -19.07 57.34 -8.30
C LEU A 665 -18.14 58.44 -8.88
N ASN A 666 -18.48 58.76 -10.14
CA ASN A 666 -18.44 60.06 -10.82
C ASN A 666 -17.10 60.62 -11.30
N ASN A 667 -16.92 60.67 -12.62
CA ASN A 667 -17.07 61.93 -13.37
C ASN A 667 -16.85 61.74 -14.89
N VAL A 668 -17.82 62.30 -15.64
CA VAL A 668 -17.86 62.61 -17.09
C VAL A 668 -18.11 61.45 -18.05
#